data_AF-A2YYQ1-F1
#
_entry.id   AF-A2YYQ1-F1
#
_cell.length_a   1.000
_cell.length_b   1.000
_cell.length_c   1.000
_cell.angle_alpha   90.00
_cell.angle_beta   90.00
_cell.angle_gamma   90.00
#
_symmetry.space_group_name_H-M   'P 1'
#
loop_
_entity.id
_entity.type
_entity.pdbx_description
1 polymer ?
#
loop_
_entity_poly.entity_id
_entity_poly.type
_entity_poly.pdbx_seq_one_letter_code
_entity_poly.pdbx_strand_id
1 'polypeptide(L)'
;MAESLETLDVPLAHSDMNGSSTVQGEPSDENELIVDDLDAIWNELNTSLHVSRYVTDSVMKGTISAVEQESARQIASKDAEIAFLNEKLHQFRNSGLSLSEGRDKLYEEIYNLRQQLVTLSKSLLNSEWGLSVSHYNNFEGAEDESKHRGNEKSSKDGITKENGSKASNEDIFIDPTVLKHMDRDELVAHFNKMMNQMKRQHDSTLQEKTEEIFRLKRENLKKEGPNPWHLRNNKEFELMRKKIWEVITKLDEVLVENKRTIRIKSDVFPGQQDKIKVVDSHNHQLQGAPTDNEEEECTTLIKASHFTPIETNYLNQIRRLESDIEDASIVTIVREETEKILVTEFISEIKMGLHGYEMEFNMNLDFWSIIQKEAIAEAASNINSFLLKYSEENSCAEAQSLHMQEMDKLKLNVDTFNLVIREKEEYLSQIEFKAIEDHLDFLRHELDSLRGKVAKQDSCISDKCRDFDVIVSRLEQALQHVHRNEIALKELNDRFRTVSDSQKEVEKQNKVLHAIIKEKEKGFSSSISKEKEFTECMRCVVESMRGFEKLVTDQQTIIAHKVQHNESRFSLLKEQCKILAKEGNTLRKKALRYKEISETRASNLQKAELEVDLLGDEVEALTDLLAKIYIALDHYSPVLQYYTGVMEILNMIKKHLNMSK
;
A
#
# COMPACT_ATOMS: atom_id res chain seq x y z
N MET A 1 27.60 -45.44 1.85
CA MET A 1 28.49 -46.17 0.93
C MET A 1 29.44 -45.11 0.39
N ALA A 2 30.54 -44.80 1.07
CA ALA A 2 31.80 -45.54 1.16
C ALA A 2 32.56 -45.59 -0.18
N GLU A 3 33.75 -44.95 -0.16
CA GLU A 3 34.93 -45.09 -1.04
C GLU A 3 34.81 -44.50 -2.47
N SER A 4 35.82 -43.85 -3.07
CA SER A 4 37.27 -43.86 -2.83
C SER A 4 37.94 -42.64 -3.49
N LEU A 5 38.91 -42.04 -2.79
CA LEU A 5 39.97 -41.19 -3.36
C LEU A 5 41.02 -42.08 -4.02
N GLU A 6 41.51 -41.70 -5.20
CA GLU A 6 42.82 -42.18 -5.66
C GLU A 6 43.49 -41.11 -6.53
N THR A 7 44.61 -40.60 -6.01
CA THR A 7 45.60 -39.72 -6.64
C THR A 7 46.62 -40.57 -7.38
N LEU A 8 47.05 -40.15 -8.58
CA LEU A 8 48.13 -40.82 -9.30
C LEU A 8 49.17 -39.81 -9.83
N ASP A 9 50.40 -40.01 -9.34
CA ASP A 9 51.65 -39.34 -9.68
C ASP A 9 52.06 -39.51 -11.15
N VAL A 10 52.83 -38.53 -11.65
CA VAL A 10 53.61 -38.61 -12.90
C VAL A 10 55.08 -38.39 -12.56
N PRO A 11 56.02 -39.28 -12.95
CA PRO A 11 57.44 -39.11 -12.69
C PRO A 11 58.20 -38.44 -13.85
N LEU A 12 59.19 -37.62 -13.46
CA LEU A 12 60.30 -37.13 -14.29
C LEU A 12 61.19 -38.27 -14.79
N ALA A 13 61.77 -38.11 -15.98
CA ALA A 13 63.01 -38.78 -16.38
C ALA A 13 63.96 -37.78 -17.09
N HIS A 14 65.14 -37.61 -16.50
CA HIS A 14 66.37 -37.06 -17.08
C HIS A 14 67.18 -38.19 -17.75
N SER A 15 67.98 -37.85 -18.78
CA SER A 15 69.37 -38.33 -19.02
C SER A 15 69.84 -37.80 -20.39
N ASP A 16 70.83 -36.90 -20.48
CA ASP A 16 72.31 -37.17 -20.54
C ASP A 16 72.73 -37.72 -21.93
N MET A 17 73.80 -37.32 -22.65
CA MET A 17 75.09 -36.68 -22.33
C MET A 17 75.81 -36.16 -23.60
N ASN A 18 76.59 -35.09 -23.38
CA ASN A 18 77.89 -34.68 -23.93
C ASN A 18 78.55 -35.35 -25.16
N GLY A 19 79.20 -34.51 -25.98
CA GLY A 19 80.37 -34.87 -26.79
C GLY A 19 81.00 -33.67 -27.52
N SER A 20 82.01 -33.04 -26.91
CA SER A 20 82.87 -32.03 -27.55
C SER A 20 84.01 -32.70 -28.32
N SER A 21 84.30 -32.26 -29.55
CA SER A 21 85.67 -32.29 -30.10
C SER A 21 85.84 -31.22 -31.19
N THR A 22 86.98 -30.54 -31.11
CA THR A 22 87.47 -29.49 -32.01
C THR A 22 88.38 -30.11 -33.08
N VAL A 23 88.41 -29.54 -34.29
CA VAL A 23 89.62 -29.05 -35.04
C VAL A 23 89.35 -28.93 -36.56
N GLN A 24 89.45 -27.67 -37.02
CA GLN A 24 89.95 -27.09 -38.30
C GLN A 24 89.86 -27.82 -39.65
N GLY A 25 89.39 -27.08 -40.67
CA GLY A 25 89.84 -27.26 -42.07
C GLY A 25 88.95 -26.63 -43.16
N GLU A 26 89.11 -25.33 -43.42
CA GLU A 26 88.91 -24.58 -44.69
C GLU A 26 87.57 -24.61 -45.50
N PRO A 27 87.28 -23.57 -46.30
CA PRO A 27 85.92 -23.08 -46.54
C PRO A 27 85.34 -23.56 -47.88
N SER A 28 84.09 -24.04 -47.88
CA SER A 28 83.29 -24.16 -49.11
C SER A 28 81.82 -24.43 -48.79
N ASP A 29 80.94 -23.53 -49.25
CA ASP A 29 79.51 -23.77 -49.54
C ASP A 29 78.55 -24.23 -48.42
N GLU A 30 78.62 -23.64 -47.22
CA GLU A 30 77.63 -23.92 -46.15
C GLU A 30 76.33 -23.08 -46.23
N ASN A 31 76.25 -22.07 -47.11
CA ASN A 31 75.11 -21.14 -47.11
C ASN A 31 73.88 -21.61 -47.91
N GLU A 32 74.00 -22.57 -48.84
CA GLU A 32 72.85 -23.06 -49.63
C GLU A 32 72.09 -24.20 -48.91
N LEU A 33 72.78 -25.07 -48.17
CA LEU A 33 72.15 -26.23 -47.51
C LEU A 33 71.33 -25.83 -46.25
N ILE A 34 71.75 -24.77 -45.55
CA ILE A 34 71.05 -24.28 -44.34
C ILE A 34 69.76 -23.54 -44.71
N VAL A 35 69.70 -22.91 -45.88
CA VAL A 35 68.50 -22.20 -46.35
C VAL A 35 67.41 -23.17 -46.77
N ASP A 36 67.75 -24.24 -47.50
CA ASP A 36 66.79 -25.26 -47.90
C ASP A 36 66.19 -26.02 -46.69
N ASP A 37 67.00 -26.31 -45.67
CA ASP A 37 66.51 -26.92 -44.42
C ASP A 37 65.63 -25.95 -43.60
N LEU A 38 65.95 -24.65 -43.59
CA LEU A 38 65.13 -23.62 -42.95
C LEU A 38 63.80 -23.42 -43.69
N ASP A 39 63.79 -23.45 -45.02
CA ASP A 39 62.58 -23.35 -45.83
C ASP A 39 61.70 -24.61 -45.67
N ALA A 40 62.30 -25.80 -45.54
CA ALA A 40 61.57 -27.02 -45.22
C ALA A 40 60.89 -26.94 -43.85
N ILE A 41 61.62 -26.50 -42.82
CA ILE A 41 61.10 -26.30 -41.46
C ILE A 41 60.00 -25.23 -41.44
N TRP A 42 60.19 -24.12 -42.18
CA TRP A 42 59.18 -23.07 -42.26
C TRP A 42 57.89 -23.56 -42.94
N ASN A 43 58.00 -24.36 -44.00
CA ASN A 43 56.85 -24.97 -44.66
C ASN A 43 56.14 -26.01 -43.78
N GLU A 44 56.87 -26.84 -43.05
CA GLU A 44 56.29 -27.80 -42.09
C GLU A 44 55.58 -27.08 -40.94
N LEU A 45 56.17 -26.00 -40.42
CA LEU A 45 55.56 -25.19 -39.38
C LEU A 45 54.29 -24.49 -39.90
N ASN A 46 54.30 -23.98 -41.13
CA ASN A 46 53.14 -23.32 -41.73
C ASN A 46 51.99 -24.31 -42.04
N THR A 47 52.31 -25.53 -42.49
CA THR A 47 51.29 -26.59 -42.67
C THR A 47 50.71 -27.07 -41.34
N SER A 48 51.55 -27.25 -40.32
CA SER A 48 51.09 -27.58 -38.96
C SER A 48 50.20 -26.48 -38.37
N LEU A 49 50.54 -25.21 -38.60
CA LEU A 49 49.75 -24.06 -38.16
C LEU A 49 48.41 -23.97 -38.92
N HIS A 50 48.40 -24.31 -40.21
CA HIS A 50 47.18 -24.38 -41.02
C HIS A 50 46.24 -25.50 -40.55
N VAL A 51 46.78 -26.70 -40.28
CA VAL A 51 46.01 -27.82 -39.72
C VAL A 51 45.49 -27.47 -38.33
N SER A 52 46.32 -26.87 -37.48
CA SER A 52 45.93 -26.42 -36.14
C SER A 52 44.79 -25.39 -36.20
N ARG A 53 44.86 -24.40 -37.10
CA ARG A 53 43.76 -23.46 -37.35
C ARG A 53 42.50 -24.16 -37.84
N TYR A 54 42.62 -25.06 -38.81
CA TYR A 54 41.47 -25.77 -39.37
C TYR A 54 40.76 -26.66 -38.33
N VAL A 55 41.53 -27.35 -37.50
CA VAL A 55 41.01 -28.17 -36.40
C VAL A 55 40.37 -27.26 -35.34
N THR A 56 41.01 -26.16 -34.96
CA THR A 56 40.49 -25.22 -33.97
C THR A 56 39.19 -24.58 -34.44
N ASP A 57 39.10 -24.16 -35.70
CA ASP A 57 37.89 -23.61 -36.31
C ASP A 57 36.78 -24.66 -36.40
N SER A 58 37.12 -25.92 -36.71
CA SER A 58 36.15 -27.02 -36.76
C SER A 58 35.60 -27.37 -35.37
N VAL A 59 36.46 -27.40 -34.35
CA VAL A 59 36.07 -27.63 -32.95
C VAL A 59 35.21 -26.47 -32.45
N MET A 60 35.63 -25.23 -32.68
CA MET A 60 34.89 -24.03 -32.29
C MET A 60 33.53 -23.94 -32.99
N LYS A 61 33.46 -24.30 -34.27
CA LYS A 61 32.17 -24.38 -34.99
C LYS A 61 31.26 -25.46 -34.40
N GLY A 62 31.82 -26.62 -34.06
CA GLY A 62 31.08 -27.70 -33.41
C GLY A 62 30.54 -27.30 -32.03
N THR A 63 31.35 -26.60 -31.22
CA THR A 63 30.92 -26.12 -29.89
C THR A 63 29.87 -25.02 -30.00
N ILE A 64 30.04 -24.07 -30.92
CA ILE A 64 29.03 -23.01 -31.18
C ILE A 64 27.71 -23.64 -31.60
N SER A 65 27.70 -24.57 -32.56
CA SER A 65 26.47 -25.23 -32.99
C SER A 65 25.81 -26.06 -31.88
N ALA A 66 26.58 -26.68 -30.99
CA ALA A 66 26.03 -27.38 -29.83
C ALA A 66 25.38 -26.41 -28.82
N VAL A 67 26.01 -25.27 -28.57
CA VAL A 67 25.49 -24.21 -27.67
C VAL A 67 24.24 -23.56 -28.25
N GLU A 68 24.21 -23.30 -29.56
CA GLU A 68 23.03 -22.78 -30.26
C GLU A 68 21.85 -23.75 -30.15
N GLN A 69 22.09 -25.05 -30.37
CA GLN A 69 21.04 -26.06 -30.27
C GLN A 69 20.50 -26.19 -28.84
N GLU A 70 21.37 -26.13 -27.84
CA GLU A 70 20.96 -26.20 -26.44
C GLU A 70 20.18 -24.94 -26.00
N SER A 71 20.62 -23.77 -26.44
CA SER A 71 19.93 -22.51 -26.18
C SER A 71 18.55 -22.48 -26.84
N ALA A 72 18.44 -22.99 -28.08
CA ALA A 72 17.15 -23.14 -28.76
C ALA A 72 16.18 -24.08 -28.01
N ARG A 73 16.67 -25.18 -27.44
CA ARG A 73 15.85 -26.08 -26.60
C ARG A 73 15.38 -25.40 -25.32
N GLN A 74 16.25 -24.65 -24.65
CA GLN A 74 15.89 -23.94 -23.41
C GLN A 74 14.87 -22.84 -23.67
N ILE A 75 15.03 -22.08 -24.75
CA ILE A 75 14.05 -21.07 -25.19
C ILE A 75 12.69 -21.74 -25.46
N ALA A 76 12.66 -22.82 -26.25
CA ALA A 76 11.41 -23.54 -26.53
C ALA A 76 10.74 -24.08 -25.27
N SER A 77 11.51 -24.57 -24.29
CA SER A 77 10.98 -25.00 -22.99
C SER A 77 10.39 -23.84 -22.19
N LYS A 78 11.04 -22.67 -22.21
CA LYS A 78 10.57 -21.48 -21.51
C LYS A 78 9.34 -20.87 -22.18
N ASP A 79 9.27 -20.87 -23.50
CA ASP A 79 8.08 -20.44 -24.25
C ASP A 79 6.87 -21.32 -23.95
N ALA A 80 7.06 -22.65 -23.82
CA ALA A 80 6.00 -23.56 -23.40
C ALA A 80 5.51 -23.29 -21.96
N GLU A 81 6.43 -22.97 -21.04
CA GLU A 81 6.10 -22.57 -19.66
C GLU A 81 5.30 -21.26 -19.63
N ILE A 82 5.72 -20.27 -20.43
CA ILE A 82 5.02 -18.99 -20.59
C ILE A 82 3.61 -19.19 -21.16
N ALA A 83 3.46 -20.05 -22.18
CA ALA A 83 2.15 -20.37 -22.76
C ALA A 83 1.20 -20.98 -21.72
N PHE A 84 1.68 -21.93 -20.92
CA PHE A 84 0.91 -22.55 -19.84
C PHE A 84 0.51 -21.53 -18.76
N LEU A 85 1.43 -20.66 -18.35
CA LEU A 85 1.15 -19.61 -17.36
C LEU A 85 0.11 -18.60 -17.89
N ASN A 86 0.19 -18.23 -19.16
CA ASN A 86 -0.78 -17.35 -19.80
C ASN A 86 -2.18 -17.96 -19.89
N GLU A 87 -2.27 -19.26 -20.20
CA GLU A 87 -3.55 -19.98 -20.18
C GLU A 87 -4.18 -19.99 -18.78
N LYS A 88 -3.36 -20.27 -17.76
CA LYS A 88 -3.80 -20.24 -16.35
C LYS A 88 -4.27 -18.84 -15.93
N LEU A 89 -3.58 -17.79 -16.37
CA LEU A 89 -3.95 -16.40 -16.11
C LEU A 89 -5.28 -16.03 -16.79
N HIS A 90 -5.51 -16.51 -18.02
CA HIS A 90 -6.78 -16.35 -18.71
C HIS A 90 -7.95 -17.02 -17.98
N GLN A 91 -7.73 -18.20 -17.40
CA GLN A 91 -8.74 -18.87 -16.58
C GLN A 91 -9.08 -18.04 -15.33
N PHE A 92 -8.08 -17.50 -14.62
CA PHE A 92 -8.30 -16.60 -13.47
C PHE A 92 -9.04 -15.30 -13.85
N ARG A 93 -8.75 -14.73 -15.02
CA ARG A 93 -9.41 -13.51 -15.50
C ARG A 93 -10.90 -13.73 -15.76
N ASN A 94 -11.27 -14.87 -16.33
CA ASN A 94 -12.67 -15.22 -16.59
C ASN A 94 -13.44 -15.54 -15.31
N SER A 95 -12.78 -16.15 -14.30
CA SER A 95 -13.36 -16.32 -12.95
C SER A 95 -13.53 -15.01 -12.18
N GLY A 96 -12.82 -13.93 -12.56
CA GLY A 96 -12.90 -12.63 -11.91
C GLY A 96 -14.14 -11.78 -12.24
N LEU A 97 -14.88 -12.13 -13.31
CA LEU A 97 -16.07 -11.40 -13.75
C LEU A 97 -17.31 -11.66 -12.88
N SER A 98 -17.39 -12.80 -12.17
CA SER A 98 -18.46 -13.04 -11.19
C SER A 98 -18.25 -12.29 -9.86
N LEU A 99 -17.02 -11.84 -9.59
CA LEU A 99 -16.65 -11.13 -8.36
C LEU A 99 -16.79 -9.60 -8.49
N SER A 100 -16.97 -9.04 -9.69
CA SER A 100 -17.23 -7.60 -9.85
C SER A 100 -18.66 -7.24 -9.49
N GLU A 101 -19.63 -8.08 -9.85
CA GLU A 101 -21.06 -7.83 -9.59
C GLU A 101 -21.40 -7.87 -8.08
N GLY A 102 -20.67 -8.65 -7.28
CA GLY A 102 -20.76 -8.62 -5.82
C GLY A 102 -20.09 -7.40 -5.17
N ARG A 103 -19.08 -6.82 -5.81
CA ARG A 103 -18.36 -5.64 -5.31
C ARG A 103 -19.13 -4.35 -5.53
N ASP A 104 -19.83 -4.23 -6.66
CA ASP A 104 -20.67 -3.06 -6.94
C ASP A 104 -21.87 -3.02 -5.97
N LYS A 105 -22.45 -4.17 -5.63
CA LYS A 105 -23.49 -4.27 -4.58
C LYS A 105 -22.98 -3.86 -3.21
N LEU A 106 -21.78 -4.31 -2.83
CA LEU A 106 -21.15 -3.94 -1.56
C LEU A 106 -20.88 -2.43 -1.49
N TYR A 107 -20.47 -1.81 -2.61
CA TYR A 107 -20.25 -0.37 -2.68
C TYR A 107 -21.55 0.41 -2.43
N GLU A 108 -22.66 0.02 -3.08
CA GLU A 108 -23.97 0.64 -2.89
C GLU A 108 -24.51 0.45 -1.46
N GLU A 109 -24.29 -0.72 -0.85
CA GLU A 109 -24.66 -0.96 0.56
C GLU A 109 -23.87 -0.07 1.53
N ILE A 110 -22.56 0.04 1.35
CA ILE A 110 -21.69 0.91 2.17
C ILE A 110 -22.08 2.38 1.99
N TYR A 111 -22.39 2.80 0.75
CA TYR A 111 -22.86 4.15 0.46
C TYR A 111 -24.19 4.45 1.15
N ASN A 112 -25.15 3.53 1.10
CA ASN A 112 -26.45 3.67 1.78
C ASN A 112 -26.31 3.71 3.30
N LEU A 113 -25.47 2.86 3.90
CA LEU A 113 -25.18 2.86 5.34
C LEU A 113 -24.59 4.19 5.80
N ARG A 114 -23.65 4.74 5.02
CA ARG A 114 -23.09 6.08 5.27
C ARG A 114 -24.17 7.16 5.28
N GLN A 115 -25.09 7.16 4.30
CA GLN A 115 -26.15 8.16 4.24
C GLN A 115 -27.13 8.06 5.42
N GLN A 116 -27.46 6.84 5.86
CA GLN A 116 -28.28 6.63 7.05
C GLN A 116 -27.59 7.16 8.31
N LEU A 117 -26.28 6.92 8.45
CA LEU A 117 -25.50 7.37 9.60
C LEU A 117 -25.35 8.89 9.66
N VAL A 118 -25.19 9.55 8.50
CA VAL A 118 -25.21 11.01 8.38
C VAL A 118 -26.58 11.58 8.77
N THR A 119 -27.67 10.93 8.35
CA THR A 119 -29.03 11.33 8.70
C THR A 119 -29.26 11.23 10.21
N LEU A 120 -28.85 10.11 10.82
CA LEU A 120 -28.88 9.93 12.27
C LEU A 120 -28.06 11.01 12.99
N SER A 121 -26.84 11.29 12.53
CA SER A 121 -26.00 12.35 13.11
C SER A 121 -26.66 13.72 13.06
N LYS A 122 -27.42 14.04 12.00
CA LYS A 122 -28.16 15.31 11.89
C LYS A 122 -29.37 15.33 12.83
N SER A 123 -30.11 14.24 12.95
CA SER A 123 -31.22 14.12 13.92
C SER A 123 -30.75 14.23 15.36
N LEU A 124 -29.55 13.72 15.67
CA LEU A 124 -28.87 13.85 16.96
C LEU A 124 -28.46 15.31 17.28
N LEU A 125 -28.17 16.12 16.26
CA LEU A 125 -27.81 17.54 16.41
C LEU A 125 -29.05 18.45 16.54
N ASN A 126 -30.18 18.06 15.97
CA ASN A 126 -31.42 18.85 15.96
C ASN A 126 -32.33 18.59 17.18
N SER A 127 -31.92 17.76 18.13
CA SER A 127 -32.68 17.53 19.37
C SER A 127 -32.38 18.61 20.42
N GLU A 128 -32.74 19.86 20.09
CA GLU A 128 -33.07 20.85 21.10
C GLU A 128 -34.42 20.42 21.72
N TRP A 129 -34.36 19.71 22.85
CA TRP A 129 -35.55 19.44 23.65
C TRP A 129 -36.09 20.75 24.20
N GLY A 130 -37.07 21.31 23.49
CA GLY A 130 -37.89 22.42 23.94
C GLY A 130 -37.79 23.66 23.06
N LEU A 131 -38.18 23.55 21.79
CA LEU A 131 -38.92 24.56 21.03
C LEU A 131 -39.11 24.04 19.59
N SER A 132 -40.20 23.32 19.35
CA SER A 132 -40.81 23.21 18.03
C SER A 132 -42.28 22.87 18.19
N VAL A 133 -43.05 23.92 18.46
CA VAL A 133 -44.40 24.01 17.89
C VAL A 133 -44.18 24.14 16.38
N SER A 134 -44.45 23.09 15.62
CA SER A 134 -44.67 23.23 14.18
C SER A 134 -46.01 22.60 13.83
N HIS A 135 -47.03 23.45 13.87
CA HIS A 135 -48.25 23.21 13.11
C HIS A 135 -47.92 23.25 11.61
N TYR A 136 -48.53 22.31 10.90
CA TYR A 136 -48.92 22.37 9.49
C TYR A 136 -49.11 23.80 8.97
N ASN A 137 -48.47 24.14 7.83
CA ASN A 137 -49.14 24.50 6.58
C ASN A 137 -48.13 25.08 5.56
N ASN A 138 -48.05 24.43 4.39
CA ASN A 138 -47.75 25.10 3.14
C ASN A 138 -49.03 25.82 2.68
N PHE A 139 -49.04 27.15 2.67
CA PHE A 139 -49.69 27.95 1.62
C PHE A 139 -49.22 29.41 1.72
N GLU A 140 -48.30 29.76 0.83
CA GLU A 140 -48.25 30.97 0.00
C GLU A 140 -49.16 32.17 0.38
N GLY A 141 -48.55 33.35 0.55
CA GLY A 141 -49.24 34.63 0.39
C GLY A 141 -48.93 35.73 1.42
N ALA A 142 -47.93 36.56 1.07
CA ALA A 142 -47.85 38.02 1.24
C ALA A 142 -48.07 38.72 2.60
N GLU A 143 -47.05 39.53 2.95
CA GLU A 143 -47.12 40.92 3.47
C GLU A 143 -47.83 41.18 4.81
N ASP A 144 -47.42 42.11 5.65
CA ASP A 144 -46.20 42.86 5.95
C ASP A 144 -46.57 43.60 7.27
N GLU A 145 -45.57 44.18 7.93
CA GLU A 145 -45.72 45.33 8.82
C GLU A 145 -46.52 45.25 10.15
N SER A 146 -45.72 45.14 11.22
CA SER A 146 -45.42 46.28 12.11
C SER A 146 -46.09 46.39 13.49
N LYS A 147 -45.19 46.78 14.42
CA LYS A 147 -45.32 47.70 15.56
C LYS A 147 -46.08 47.21 16.80
N HIS A 148 -45.37 46.97 17.91
CA HIS A 148 -44.80 47.92 18.89
C HIS A 148 -45.74 48.18 20.08
N ARG A 149 -45.30 47.65 21.23
CA ARG A 149 -45.04 48.36 22.50
C ARG A 149 -46.23 48.86 23.34
N GLY A 150 -46.20 48.45 24.61
CA GLY A 150 -46.95 49.03 25.75
C GLY A 150 -47.02 48.01 26.89
N ASN A 151 -45.97 47.82 27.71
CA ASN A 151 -45.69 48.52 28.98
C ASN A 151 -46.90 48.66 29.93
N GLU A 152 -46.86 47.96 31.07
CA GLU A 152 -46.97 48.44 32.48
C GLU A 152 -47.39 47.28 33.42
N LYS A 153 -46.50 46.86 34.34
CA LYS A 153 -46.43 47.24 35.77
C LYS A 153 -47.74 46.97 36.53
N SER A 154 -47.81 45.81 37.19
CA SER A 154 -47.62 45.63 38.64
C SER A 154 -48.74 46.19 39.53
N SER A 155 -49.44 45.33 40.26
CA SER A 155 -49.52 45.44 41.72
C SER A 155 -50.03 44.15 42.37
N LYS A 156 -49.37 43.81 43.48
CA LYS A 156 -49.85 42.95 44.56
C LYS A 156 -51.16 43.51 45.14
N ASP A 157 -52.12 42.65 45.46
CA ASP A 157 -52.40 42.26 46.85
C ASP A 157 -53.42 41.13 46.89
N GLY A 158 -53.21 40.21 47.84
CA GLY A 158 -54.09 39.07 48.06
C GLY A 158 -55.31 39.42 48.90
N ILE A 159 -56.34 38.60 48.78
CA ILE A 159 -57.19 38.14 49.89
C ILE A 159 -57.92 36.88 49.41
N THR A 160 -57.71 35.81 50.17
CA THR A 160 -58.45 34.56 50.18
C THR A 160 -59.96 34.77 50.33
N LYS A 161 -60.76 34.04 49.54
CA LYS A 161 -62.00 33.43 50.02
C LYS A 161 -62.35 32.21 49.15
N GLU A 162 -62.30 31.05 49.78
CA GLU A 162 -63.01 29.86 49.35
C GLU A 162 -64.48 30.19 49.09
N ASN A 163 -65.01 29.67 47.99
CA ASN A 163 -66.30 28.99 48.02
C ASN A 163 -66.32 27.98 46.86
N GLY A 164 -66.45 26.71 47.23
CA GLY A 164 -66.70 25.65 46.30
C GLY A 164 -68.08 25.75 45.70
N SER A 165 -68.18 25.55 44.40
CA SER A 165 -69.25 24.75 43.83
C SER A 165 -68.64 23.84 42.77
N LYS A 166 -68.64 22.53 43.04
CA LYS A 166 -68.53 21.50 42.01
C LYS A 166 -69.80 21.64 41.16
N ALA A 167 -69.69 22.29 40.00
CA ALA A 167 -70.73 22.20 38.99
C ALA A 167 -70.46 20.96 38.15
N SER A 168 -71.43 20.04 38.16
CA SER A 168 -71.51 18.87 37.30
C SER A 168 -71.38 19.28 35.83
N ASN A 169 -70.61 18.51 35.06
CA ASN A 169 -70.70 18.50 33.61
C ASN A 169 -71.98 17.76 33.23
N GLU A 170 -73.09 18.48 33.18
CA GLU A 170 -74.32 18.03 32.53
C GLU A 170 -74.48 18.82 31.23
N ASP A 171 -74.60 18.08 30.13
CA ASP A 171 -74.84 18.58 28.79
C ASP A 171 -76.01 19.58 28.80
N ILE A 172 -75.73 20.84 28.44
CA ILE A 172 -76.75 21.88 28.32
C ILE A 172 -77.53 21.63 27.02
N PHE A 173 -78.52 20.74 27.09
CA PHE A 173 -79.54 20.59 26.05
C PHE A 173 -80.62 21.66 26.28
N ILE A 174 -80.71 22.67 25.42
CA ILE A 174 -81.80 23.65 25.49
C ILE A 174 -83.01 23.10 24.74
N ASP A 175 -84.13 23.02 25.45
CA ASP A 175 -85.46 22.72 24.93
C ASP A 175 -85.88 23.77 23.86
N PRO A 176 -86.17 23.35 22.61
CA PRO A 176 -86.53 24.24 21.50
C PRO A 176 -87.78 25.10 21.73
N THR A 177 -88.59 24.79 22.74
CA THR A 177 -89.82 25.54 23.04
C THR A 177 -89.56 26.93 23.64
N VAL A 178 -88.44 27.13 24.34
CA VAL A 178 -88.09 28.42 24.97
C VAL A 178 -87.64 29.48 23.95
N LEU A 179 -87.08 29.04 22.82
CA LEU A 179 -86.58 29.91 21.75
C LEU A 179 -87.69 30.50 20.85
N LYS A 180 -88.92 29.97 20.90
CA LYS A 180 -90.04 30.42 20.05
C LYS A 180 -90.75 31.69 20.53
N HIS A 181 -90.52 32.11 21.77
CA HIS A 181 -91.22 33.25 22.39
C HIS A 181 -90.32 34.47 22.64
N MET A 182 -89.05 34.38 22.25
CA MET A 182 -88.10 35.50 22.30
C MET A 182 -88.17 36.33 21.01
N ASP A 183 -88.08 37.65 21.13
CA ASP A 183 -87.88 38.51 19.95
C ASP A 183 -86.47 38.34 19.35
N ARG A 184 -86.21 38.95 18.19
CA ARG A 184 -84.92 38.80 17.48
C ARG A 184 -83.73 39.24 18.33
N ASP A 185 -83.88 40.31 19.10
CA ASP A 185 -82.80 40.90 19.89
C ASP A 185 -82.60 40.10 21.19
N GLU A 186 -83.67 39.57 21.78
CA GLU A 186 -83.64 38.64 22.91
C GLU A 186 -83.00 37.28 22.54
N LEU A 187 -83.27 36.76 21.34
CA LEU A 187 -82.62 35.57 20.80
C LEU A 187 -81.11 35.79 20.64
N VAL A 188 -80.71 36.92 20.07
CA VAL A 188 -79.29 37.28 19.93
C VAL A 188 -78.64 37.44 21.30
N ALA A 189 -79.31 38.10 22.26
CA ALA A 189 -78.81 38.25 23.62
C ALA A 189 -78.67 36.89 24.35
N HIS A 190 -79.63 35.99 24.18
CA HIS A 190 -79.60 34.64 24.75
C HIS A 190 -78.45 33.80 24.18
N PHE A 191 -78.28 33.78 22.85
CA PHE A 191 -77.16 33.07 22.22
C PHE A 191 -75.81 33.68 22.60
N ASN A 192 -75.70 35.02 22.68
CA ASN A 192 -74.48 35.67 23.14
C ASN A 192 -74.17 35.33 24.61
N LYS A 193 -75.19 35.28 25.48
CA LYS A 193 -75.04 34.87 26.88
C LYS A 193 -74.57 33.42 26.98
N MET A 194 -75.16 32.51 26.20
CA MET A 194 -74.78 31.10 26.18
C MET A 194 -73.38 30.91 25.58
N MET A 195 -73.05 31.60 24.49
CA MET A 195 -71.72 31.57 23.88
C MET A 195 -70.65 32.09 24.86
N ASN A 196 -70.95 33.15 25.60
CA ASN A 196 -70.07 33.64 26.67
C ASN A 196 -69.95 32.65 27.83
N GLN A 197 -71.03 31.94 28.20
CA GLN A 197 -70.99 30.92 29.24
C GLN A 197 -70.16 29.69 28.80
N MET A 198 -70.35 29.23 27.56
CA MET A 198 -69.60 28.12 26.96
C MET A 198 -68.11 28.50 26.81
N LYS A 199 -67.82 29.74 26.40
CA LYS A 199 -66.45 30.28 26.35
C LYS A 199 -65.82 30.30 27.74
N ARG A 200 -66.52 30.77 28.77
CA ARG A 200 -66.03 30.76 30.16
C ARG A 200 -65.80 29.34 30.68
N GLN A 201 -66.67 28.39 30.37
CA GLN A 201 -66.48 26.98 30.76
C GLN A 201 -65.27 26.36 30.04
N HIS A 202 -65.10 26.65 28.75
CA HIS A 202 -63.93 26.20 28.01
C HIS A 202 -62.63 26.83 28.54
N ASP A 203 -62.63 28.14 28.80
CA ASP A 203 -61.49 28.86 29.39
C ASP A 203 -61.16 28.32 30.79
N SER A 204 -62.17 27.99 31.61
CA SER A 204 -61.99 27.34 32.92
C SER A 204 -61.41 25.93 32.78
N THR A 205 -61.87 25.15 31.80
CA THR A 205 -61.34 23.79 31.54
C THR A 205 -59.90 23.84 31.04
N LEU A 206 -59.60 24.78 30.15
CA LEU A 206 -58.23 25.05 29.69
C LEU A 206 -57.33 25.46 30.85
N GLN A 207 -57.83 26.32 31.75
CA GLN A 207 -57.08 26.74 32.92
C GLN A 207 -56.81 25.56 33.86
N GLU A 208 -57.81 24.70 34.12
CA GLU A 208 -57.64 23.50 34.94
C GLU A 208 -56.62 22.53 34.32
N LYS A 209 -56.72 22.26 33.01
CA LYS A 209 -55.75 21.41 32.28
C LYS A 209 -54.35 22.03 32.26
N THR A 210 -54.25 23.34 32.13
CA THR A 210 -52.99 24.07 32.19
C THR A 210 -52.36 23.96 33.58
N GLU A 211 -53.15 24.12 34.65
CA GLU A 211 -52.70 23.95 36.04
C GLU A 211 -52.31 22.48 36.31
N GLU A 212 -53.03 21.52 35.75
CA GLU A 212 -52.70 20.09 35.81
C GLU A 212 -51.36 19.80 35.13
N ILE A 213 -51.10 20.36 33.94
CA ILE A 213 -49.80 20.30 33.27
C ILE A 213 -48.71 20.92 34.13
N PHE A 214 -48.94 22.10 34.73
CA PHE A 214 -47.95 22.74 35.59
C PHE A 214 -47.70 21.98 36.90
N ARG A 215 -48.73 21.31 37.44
CA ARG A 215 -48.62 20.43 38.60
C ARG A 215 -47.80 19.18 38.27
N LEU A 216 -48.12 18.48 37.18
CA LEU A 216 -47.36 17.33 36.69
C LEU A 216 -45.92 17.72 36.34
N LYS A 217 -45.71 18.89 35.74
CA LYS A 217 -44.38 19.45 35.46
C LYS A 217 -43.59 19.71 36.75
N ARG A 218 -44.23 20.28 37.79
CA ARG A 218 -43.61 20.45 39.12
C ARG A 218 -43.29 19.10 39.77
N GLU A 219 -44.15 18.11 39.62
CA GLU A 219 -43.93 16.77 40.17
C GLU A 219 -42.80 16.03 39.45
N ASN A 220 -42.72 16.12 38.13
CA ASN A 220 -41.59 15.59 37.34
C ASN A 220 -40.28 16.29 37.70
N LEU A 221 -40.29 17.62 37.84
CA LEU A 221 -39.11 18.38 38.31
C LEU A 221 -38.68 18.01 39.74
N LYS A 222 -39.62 17.55 40.59
CA LYS A 222 -39.29 17.01 41.93
C LYS A 222 -38.74 15.58 41.88
N LYS A 223 -39.20 14.74 40.93
CA LYS A 223 -38.71 13.36 40.74
C LYS A 223 -37.35 13.31 40.04
N GLU A 224 -37.05 14.27 39.16
CA GLU A 224 -35.80 14.32 38.36
C GLU A 224 -34.79 15.38 38.83
N GLY A 225 -35.10 16.15 39.89
CA GLY A 225 -34.20 17.19 40.40
C GLY A 225 -34.12 18.44 39.49
N PRO A 226 -33.67 19.59 40.01
CA PRO A 226 -33.75 20.85 39.29
C PRO A 226 -32.57 21.06 38.34
N ASN A 227 -32.64 20.57 37.09
CA ASN A 227 -32.21 21.28 35.87
C ASN A 227 -32.17 20.42 34.57
N PRO A 228 -32.70 20.90 33.41
CA PRO A 228 -32.61 20.24 32.09
C PRO A 228 -31.27 20.37 31.34
N TRP A 229 -30.15 20.63 32.02
CA TRP A 229 -28.84 20.84 31.36
C TRP A 229 -27.99 19.57 31.23
N HIS A 230 -28.44 18.44 31.78
CA HIS A 230 -27.65 17.19 31.82
C HIS A 230 -27.60 16.40 30.50
N LEU A 231 -28.43 16.73 29.49
CA LEU A 231 -28.37 16.06 28.19
C LEU A 231 -27.34 16.67 27.22
N ARG A 232 -27.01 17.95 27.38
CA ARG A 232 -26.00 18.61 26.51
C ARG A 232 -24.58 18.11 26.80
N ASN A 233 -24.31 17.72 28.04
CA ASN A 233 -23.01 17.27 28.53
C ASN A 233 -23.02 15.82 29.04
N ASN A 234 -23.92 14.96 28.54
CA ASN A 234 -23.75 13.54 28.79
C ASN A 234 -22.51 13.05 28.02
N LYS A 235 -21.45 12.70 28.75
CA LYS A 235 -20.20 12.15 28.20
C LYS A 235 -20.48 10.96 27.28
N GLU A 236 -21.51 10.17 27.55
CA GLU A 236 -21.91 9.03 26.73
C GLU A 236 -22.52 9.46 25.39
N PHE A 237 -23.28 10.55 25.37
CA PHE A 237 -23.92 11.08 24.16
C PHE A 237 -22.91 11.83 23.27
N GLU A 238 -21.98 12.57 23.87
CA GLU A 238 -20.80 13.11 23.16
C GLU A 238 -19.91 11.99 22.63
N LEU A 239 -19.68 10.93 23.41
CA LEU A 239 -18.92 9.75 22.97
C LEU A 239 -19.64 9.03 21.82
N MET A 240 -20.97 8.92 21.87
CA MET A 240 -21.78 8.35 20.81
C MET A 240 -21.71 9.20 19.53
N ARG A 241 -21.79 10.54 19.64
CA ARG A 241 -21.58 11.45 18.51
C ARG A 241 -20.18 11.29 17.92
N LYS A 242 -19.14 11.22 18.76
CA LYS A 242 -17.76 11.02 18.31
C LYS A 242 -17.58 9.68 17.59
N LYS A 243 -18.16 8.60 18.14
CA LYS A 243 -18.15 7.27 17.51
C LYS A 243 -18.89 7.25 16.17
N ILE A 244 -20.04 7.91 16.07
CA ILE A 244 -20.80 8.02 14.82
C ILE A 244 -19.97 8.73 13.75
N TRP A 245 -19.33 9.86 14.08
CA TRP A 245 -18.43 10.56 13.17
C TRP A 245 -17.21 9.73 12.77
N GLU A 246 -16.60 9.01 13.71
CA GLU A 246 -15.47 8.12 13.43
C GLU A 246 -15.84 6.96 12.49
N VAL A 247 -17.05 6.42 12.63
CA VAL A 247 -17.56 5.40 11.71
C VAL A 247 -17.84 5.99 10.32
N ILE A 248 -18.38 7.22 10.23
CA ILE A 248 -18.56 7.91 8.95
C ILE A 248 -17.21 8.10 8.24
N THR A 249 -16.16 8.55 8.95
CA THR A 249 -14.84 8.76 8.34
C THR A 249 -14.20 7.46 7.87
N LYS A 250 -14.36 6.36 8.63
CA LYS A 250 -13.90 5.03 8.22
C LYS A 250 -14.64 4.52 6.99
N LEU A 251 -15.95 4.76 6.88
CA LEU A 251 -16.73 4.41 5.69
C LEU A 251 -16.31 5.27 4.48
N ASP A 252 -15.95 6.54 4.69
CA ASP A 252 -15.41 7.42 3.64
C ASP A 252 -14.07 6.91 3.09
N GLU A 253 -13.15 6.46 3.96
CA GLU A 253 -11.89 5.83 3.55
C GLU A 253 -12.14 4.58 2.70
N VAL A 254 -13.03 3.68 3.15
CA VAL A 254 -13.38 2.46 2.42
C VAL A 254 -14.02 2.74 1.04
N LEU A 255 -14.88 3.76 0.95
CA LEU A 255 -15.49 4.17 -0.33
C LEU A 255 -14.44 4.75 -1.29
N VAL A 256 -13.46 5.50 -0.80
CA VAL A 256 -12.35 6.04 -1.61
C VAL A 256 -11.40 4.93 -2.07
N GLU A 257 -11.08 3.97 -1.19
CA GLU A 257 -10.25 2.79 -1.50
C GLU A 257 -10.90 1.91 -2.59
N ASN A 258 -12.22 1.67 -2.49
CA ASN A 258 -13.00 0.95 -3.50
C ASN A 258 -13.04 1.71 -4.85
N LYS A 259 -13.12 3.05 -4.83
CA LYS A 259 -13.09 3.85 -6.06
C LYS A 259 -11.71 3.84 -6.75
N ARG A 260 -10.61 3.80 -5.97
CA ARG A 260 -9.24 3.65 -6.51
C ARG A 260 -9.01 2.28 -7.14
N THR A 261 -9.55 1.22 -6.55
CA THR A 261 -9.44 -0.14 -7.10
C THR A 261 -10.29 -0.37 -8.37
N ILE A 262 -11.40 0.36 -8.54
CA ILE A 262 -12.17 0.40 -9.80
C ILE A 262 -11.40 1.17 -10.91
N ARG A 263 -10.73 2.28 -10.57
CA ARG A 263 -9.99 3.11 -11.54
C ARG A 263 -8.76 2.41 -12.13
N ILE A 264 -8.16 1.47 -11.41
CA ILE A 264 -7.01 0.68 -11.90
C ILE A 264 -7.41 -0.29 -13.03
N LYS A 265 -8.71 -0.59 -13.24
CA LYS A 265 -9.16 -1.57 -14.25
C LYS A 265 -9.79 -0.98 -15.51
N SER A 266 -10.11 0.32 -15.56
CA SER A 266 -10.82 0.93 -16.71
C SER A 266 -9.93 1.64 -17.73
N ASP A 267 -8.69 2.00 -17.39
CA ASP A 267 -7.79 2.64 -18.36
C ASP A 267 -6.97 1.57 -19.11
N VAL A 268 -7.66 0.85 -19.99
CA VAL A 268 -7.02 0.26 -21.16
C VAL A 268 -6.56 1.43 -22.03
N PHE A 269 -5.30 1.84 -21.90
CA PHE A 269 -4.66 2.79 -22.80
C PHE A 269 -4.54 2.17 -24.20
N PRO A 270 -5.19 2.74 -25.24
CA PRO A 270 -4.93 2.36 -26.62
C PRO A 270 -3.66 3.08 -27.07
N GLY A 271 -2.54 2.36 -27.15
CA GLY A 271 -1.28 2.96 -27.66
C GLY A 271 0.00 2.15 -27.47
N GLN A 272 -0.06 0.93 -26.91
CA GLN A 272 1.14 0.18 -26.57
C GLN A 272 1.54 -0.91 -27.59
N GLN A 273 0.90 -0.97 -28.76
CA GLN A 273 1.34 -1.86 -29.84
C GLN A 273 2.36 -1.22 -30.81
N ASP A 274 2.48 0.11 -30.83
CA ASP A 274 3.42 0.79 -31.75
C ASP A 274 4.85 0.96 -31.19
N LYS A 275 5.05 0.80 -29.88
CA LYS A 275 6.38 0.97 -29.28
C LYS A 275 7.24 -0.28 -29.28
N ILE A 276 6.63 -1.46 -29.44
CA ILE A 276 7.37 -2.73 -29.49
C ILE A 276 8.06 -2.90 -30.86
N LYS A 277 7.54 -2.27 -31.93
CA LYS A 277 8.19 -2.31 -33.26
C LYS A 277 9.34 -1.33 -33.45
N VAL A 278 9.52 -0.35 -32.56
CA VAL A 278 10.58 0.68 -32.67
C VAL A 278 11.86 0.28 -31.93
N VAL A 279 11.75 -0.62 -30.95
CA VAL A 279 12.92 -1.09 -30.17
C VAL A 279 13.77 -2.09 -30.97
N ASP A 280 13.16 -2.88 -31.86
CA ASP A 280 13.89 -3.85 -32.70
C ASP A 280 14.66 -3.20 -33.86
N SER A 281 14.33 -1.95 -34.27
CA SER A 281 15.08 -1.26 -35.33
C SER A 281 16.30 -0.48 -34.82
N HIS A 282 16.35 -0.17 -33.51
CA HIS A 282 17.42 0.65 -32.94
C HIS A 282 18.63 -0.15 -32.42
N ASN A 283 18.50 -1.46 -32.22
CA ASN A 283 19.61 -2.32 -31.80
C ASN A 283 20.48 -2.84 -32.96
N HIS A 284 20.16 -2.52 -34.21
CA HIS A 284 20.99 -2.86 -35.38
C HIS A 284 21.87 -1.71 -35.89
N GLN A 285 22.02 -0.62 -35.14
CA GLN A 285 22.77 0.57 -35.62
C GLN A 285 23.83 1.09 -34.63
N LEU A 286 24.39 0.22 -33.79
CA LEU A 286 25.54 0.54 -32.92
C LEU A 286 26.61 -0.56 -32.97
N GLN A 287 26.90 -1.08 -34.17
CA GLN A 287 28.07 -1.93 -34.39
C GLN A 287 28.83 -1.42 -35.62
N GLY A 288 29.73 -0.47 -35.37
CA GLY A 288 30.62 0.13 -36.36
C GLY A 288 31.57 1.16 -35.72
N ALA A 289 32.67 0.64 -35.14
CA ALA A 289 34.04 1.16 -34.92
C ALA A 289 34.40 2.65 -35.13
N PRO A 290 35.60 3.14 -34.68
CA PRO A 290 36.54 2.64 -33.67
C PRO A 290 37.01 3.71 -32.65
N THR A 291 37.83 3.23 -31.72
CA THR A 291 38.80 3.94 -30.86
C THR A 291 39.48 5.14 -31.51
N ASP A 292 39.58 6.24 -30.77
CA ASP A 292 40.82 7.01 -30.66
C ASP A 292 40.88 7.72 -29.29
N ASN A 293 42.04 7.58 -28.66
CA ASN A 293 42.41 8.21 -27.40
C ASN A 293 42.82 9.65 -27.67
N GLU A 294 42.42 10.59 -26.82
CA GLU A 294 43.22 11.78 -26.53
C GLU A 294 42.80 12.34 -25.16
N GLU A 295 43.78 12.40 -24.26
CA GLU A 295 43.73 13.09 -22.97
C GLU A 295 43.67 14.60 -23.22
N GLU A 296 42.78 15.33 -22.53
CA GLU A 296 43.04 16.74 -22.28
C GLU A 296 42.45 17.20 -20.94
N GLU A 297 43.38 17.65 -20.10
CA GLU A 297 43.26 18.22 -18.78
C GLU A 297 42.79 19.69 -18.90
N CYS A 298 41.75 20.11 -18.17
CA CYS A 298 41.49 21.54 -18.00
C CYS A 298 40.88 21.85 -16.63
N THR A 299 41.76 22.12 -15.68
CA THR A 299 41.50 22.96 -14.52
C THR A 299 41.20 24.39 -14.96
N THR A 300 40.10 25.00 -14.50
CA THR A 300 40.09 26.43 -14.12
C THR A 300 38.84 26.84 -13.33
N LEU A 301 39.09 27.28 -12.10
CA LEU A 301 38.63 28.54 -11.49
C LEU A 301 37.11 28.76 -11.27
N ILE A 302 36.58 28.28 -10.15
CA ILE A 302 35.32 28.77 -9.58
C ILE A 302 35.59 30.08 -8.83
N LYS A 303 35.16 31.21 -9.41
CA LYS A 303 35.00 32.49 -8.71
C LYS A 303 33.70 32.48 -7.93
N ALA A 304 33.82 32.53 -6.61
CA ALA A 304 32.74 32.84 -5.69
C ALA A 304 32.35 34.32 -5.79
N SER A 305 31.06 34.58 -5.95
CA SER A 305 30.32 35.67 -5.28
C SER A 305 28.89 35.71 -5.84
N HIS A 306 27.88 35.39 -5.01
CA HIS A 306 26.49 35.94 -5.00
C HIS A 306 25.44 35.09 -4.27
N PHE A 307 25.77 33.93 -3.68
CA PHE A 307 24.77 33.04 -3.03
C PHE A 307 24.57 33.16 -1.50
N THR A 308 25.35 34.00 -0.81
CA THR A 308 25.42 34.03 0.66
C THR A 308 24.12 34.36 1.44
N PRO A 309 23.12 35.13 0.95
CA PRO A 309 21.89 35.37 1.71
C PRO A 309 20.91 34.19 1.72
N ILE A 310 20.98 33.33 0.70
CA ILE A 310 20.04 32.22 0.51
C ILE A 310 20.50 31.00 1.30
N GLU A 311 21.80 30.70 1.28
CA GLU A 311 22.40 29.63 2.08
C GLU A 311 22.16 29.82 3.58
N THR A 312 22.29 31.06 4.09
CA THR A 312 22.07 31.34 5.52
C THR A 312 20.61 31.14 5.96
N ASN A 313 19.63 31.33 5.07
CA ASN A 313 18.22 31.10 5.37
C ASN A 313 17.88 29.60 5.42
N TYR A 314 18.38 28.81 4.47
CA TYR A 314 18.23 27.36 4.50
C TYR A 314 18.93 26.73 5.70
N LEU A 315 20.14 27.21 6.05
CA LEU A 315 20.89 26.71 7.19
C LEU A 315 20.19 27.00 8.53
N ASN A 316 19.49 28.14 8.62
CA ASN A 316 18.65 28.46 9.77
C ASN A 316 17.36 27.64 9.83
N GLN A 317 16.75 27.29 8.70
CA GLN A 317 15.60 26.38 8.66
C GLN A 317 15.98 24.95 9.05
N ILE A 318 17.13 24.47 8.56
CA ILE A 318 17.68 23.16 8.93
C ILE A 318 17.89 23.09 10.44
N ARG A 319 18.54 24.11 11.03
CA ARG A 319 18.75 24.16 12.49
C ARG A 319 17.45 24.17 13.31
N ARG A 320 16.39 24.82 12.80
CA ARG A 320 15.07 24.80 13.46
C ARG A 320 14.43 23.42 13.38
N LEU A 321 14.47 22.79 12.22
CA LEU A 321 13.93 21.43 12.04
C LEU A 321 14.72 20.40 12.86
N GLU A 322 16.04 20.54 12.97
CA GLU A 322 16.87 19.72 13.86
C GLU A 322 16.44 19.86 15.32
N SER A 323 16.20 21.09 15.79
CA SER A 323 15.66 21.36 17.14
C SER A 323 14.28 20.76 17.34
N ASP A 324 13.37 20.91 16.37
CA ASP A 324 12.00 20.37 16.46
C ASP A 324 12.01 18.84 16.48
N ILE A 325 12.94 18.20 15.76
CA ILE A 325 13.14 16.74 15.78
C ILE A 325 13.71 16.29 17.12
N GLU A 326 14.67 17.02 17.68
CA GLU A 326 15.23 16.73 19.00
C GLU A 326 14.17 16.85 20.09
N ASP A 327 13.37 17.92 20.08
CA ASP A 327 12.23 18.11 20.99
C ASP A 327 11.18 17.00 20.83
N ALA A 328 10.82 16.63 19.60
CA ALA A 328 9.90 15.52 19.34
C ALA A 328 10.46 14.19 19.84
N SER A 329 11.77 13.96 19.72
CA SER A 329 12.42 12.75 20.24
C SER A 329 12.40 12.70 21.77
N ILE A 330 12.65 13.82 22.44
CA ILE A 330 12.58 13.94 23.90
C ILE A 330 11.14 13.68 24.39
N VAL A 331 10.14 14.24 23.71
CA VAL A 331 8.72 14.00 24.03
C VAL A 331 8.35 12.53 23.89
N THR A 332 8.85 11.84 22.86
CA THR A 332 8.63 10.39 22.68
C THR A 332 9.30 9.58 23.79
N ILE A 333 10.55 9.88 24.13
CA ILE A 333 11.28 9.19 25.22
C ILE A 333 10.57 9.38 26.56
N VAL A 334 10.16 10.61 26.88
CA VAL A 334 9.43 10.92 28.11
C VAL A 334 8.08 10.19 28.15
N ARG A 335 7.36 10.14 27.02
CA ARG A 335 6.10 9.41 26.90
C ARG A 335 6.31 7.91 27.16
N GLU A 336 7.27 7.29 26.49
CA GLU A 336 7.57 5.86 26.63
C GLU A 336 7.97 5.51 28.06
N GLU A 337 8.82 6.32 28.72
CA GLU A 337 9.21 6.08 30.11
C GLU A 337 8.03 6.30 31.07
N THR A 338 7.16 7.26 30.81
CA THR A 338 5.93 7.47 31.61
C THR A 338 4.97 6.29 31.47
N GLU A 339 4.77 5.77 30.25
CA GLU A 339 3.95 4.59 29.97
C GLU A 339 4.53 3.35 30.65
N LYS A 340 5.85 3.17 30.60
CA LYS A 340 6.56 2.09 31.30
C LYS A 340 6.41 2.17 32.82
N ILE A 341 6.51 3.36 33.40
CA ILE A 341 6.28 3.58 34.84
C ILE A 341 4.83 3.19 35.20
N LEU A 342 3.83 3.67 34.45
CA LEU A 342 2.42 3.34 34.65
C LEU A 342 2.15 1.84 34.60
N VAL A 343 2.71 1.14 33.60
CA VAL A 343 2.57 -0.32 33.48
C VAL A 343 3.24 -1.04 34.65
N THR A 344 4.42 -0.58 35.08
CA THR A 344 5.14 -1.19 36.21
C THR A 344 4.40 -1.00 37.54
N GLU A 345 3.82 0.18 37.75
CA GLU A 345 2.98 0.49 38.91
C GLU A 345 1.74 -0.41 38.93
N PHE A 346 1.03 -0.52 37.80
CA PHE A 346 -0.18 -1.34 37.68
C PHE A 346 0.09 -2.83 37.91
N ILE A 347 1.21 -3.35 37.37
CA ILE A 347 1.66 -4.72 37.65
C ILE A 347 1.96 -4.92 39.13
N SER A 348 2.58 -3.93 39.78
CA SER A 348 2.89 -3.97 41.21
C SER A 348 1.63 -3.98 42.06
N GLU A 349 0.61 -3.18 41.69
CA GLU A 349 -0.70 -3.15 42.36
C GLU A 349 -1.44 -4.49 42.24
N ILE A 350 -1.47 -5.09 41.05
CA ILE A 350 -2.03 -6.45 40.84
C ILE A 350 -1.30 -7.48 41.71
N LYS A 351 0.03 -7.41 41.76
CA LYS A 351 0.85 -8.33 42.55
C LYS A 351 0.56 -8.20 44.05
N MET A 352 0.41 -6.98 44.56
CA MET A 352 0.02 -6.72 45.94
C MET A 352 -1.39 -7.24 46.25
N GLY A 353 -2.35 -7.04 45.32
CA GLY A 353 -3.70 -7.58 45.45
C GLY A 353 -3.73 -9.12 45.50
N LEU A 354 -2.98 -9.79 44.63
CA LEU A 354 -2.84 -11.25 44.63
C LEU A 354 -2.25 -11.79 45.93
N HIS A 355 -1.21 -11.15 46.45
CA HIS A 355 -0.62 -11.53 47.74
C HIS A 355 -1.62 -11.32 48.90
N GLY A 356 -2.47 -10.29 48.82
CA GLY A 356 -3.57 -10.09 49.77
C GLY A 356 -4.56 -11.26 49.77
N TYR A 357 -5.02 -11.68 48.58
CA TYR A 357 -5.92 -12.83 48.44
C TYR A 357 -5.29 -14.16 48.87
N GLU A 358 -4.00 -14.36 48.60
CA GLU A 358 -3.27 -15.55 49.05
C GLU A 358 -3.20 -15.62 50.58
N MET A 359 -2.96 -14.48 51.24
CA MET A 359 -2.92 -14.42 52.69
C MET A 359 -4.30 -14.67 53.32
N GLU A 360 -5.36 -14.13 52.72
CA GLU A 360 -6.75 -14.39 53.14
C GLU A 360 -7.15 -15.87 52.95
N PHE A 361 -6.74 -16.48 51.84
CA PHE A 361 -6.97 -17.91 51.59
C PHE A 361 -6.28 -18.79 52.65
N ASN A 362 -5.03 -18.49 52.97
CA ASN A 362 -4.27 -19.22 53.99
C ASN A 362 -4.88 -19.05 55.40
N MET A 363 -5.29 -17.83 55.77
CA MET A 363 -5.99 -17.60 57.04
C MET A 363 -7.31 -18.38 57.14
N ASN A 364 -8.07 -18.45 56.03
CA ASN A 364 -9.30 -19.24 55.99
C ASN A 364 -9.04 -20.74 56.16
N LEU A 365 -7.99 -21.29 55.53
CA LEU A 365 -7.60 -22.69 55.72
C LEU A 365 -7.22 -22.98 57.18
N ASP A 366 -6.44 -22.09 57.80
CA ASP A 366 -6.06 -22.22 59.21
C ASP A 366 -7.30 -22.17 60.12
N PHE A 367 -8.25 -21.28 59.84
CA PHE A 367 -9.52 -21.18 60.57
C PHE A 367 -10.35 -22.47 60.47
N TRP A 368 -10.49 -23.04 59.27
CA TRP A 368 -11.17 -24.31 59.06
C TRP A 368 -10.49 -25.48 59.80
N SER A 369 -9.16 -25.50 59.83
CA SER A 369 -8.37 -26.50 60.57
C SER A 369 -8.61 -26.44 62.09
N ILE A 370 -8.72 -25.22 62.65
CA ILE A 370 -9.03 -25.02 64.07
C ILE A 370 -10.44 -25.51 64.40
N ILE A 371 -11.45 -25.12 63.61
CA ILE A 371 -12.84 -25.57 63.80
C ILE A 371 -12.92 -27.10 63.75
N GLN A 372 -12.25 -27.71 62.78
CA GLN A 372 -12.28 -29.15 62.61
C GLN A 372 -11.62 -29.88 63.79
N LYS A 373 -10.49 -29.36 64.32
CA LYS A 373 -9.83 -29.92 65.51
C LYS A 373 -10.70 -29.81 66.76
N GLU A 374 -11.38 -28.68 66.97
CA GLU A 374 -12.26 -28.47 68.12
C GLU A 374 -13.47 -29.42 68.08
N ALA A 375 -14.12 -29.55 66.91
CA ALA A 375 -15.24 -30.46 66.72
C ALA A 375 -14.88 -31.94 66.97
N ILE A 376 -13.68 -32.35 66.57
CA ILE A 376 -13.16 -33.70 66.84
C ILE A 376 -12.89 -33.90 68.33
N ALA A 377 -12.34 -32.90 69.02
CA ALA A 377 -12.06 -32.96 70.47
C ALA A 377 -13.36 -33.07 71.29
N GLU A 378 -14.40 -32.31 70.93
CA GLU A 378 -15.72 -32.36 71.57
C GLU A 378 -16.40 -33.72 71.38
N ALA A 379 -16.35 -34.29 70.16
CA ALA A 379 -16.88 -35.62 69.89
C ALA A 379 -16.16 -36.71 70.70
N ALA A 380 -14.83 -36.63 70.82
CA ALA A 380 -14.05 -37.58 71.61
C ALA A 380 -14.39 -37.52 73.11
N SER A 381 -14.62 -36.31 73.65
CA SER A 381 -15.04 -36.11 75.05
C SER A 381 -16.41 -36.75 75.33
N ASN A 382 -17.36 -36.56 74.41
CA ASN A 382 -18.71 -37.12 74.53
C ASN A 382 -18.70 -38.65 74.55
N ILE A 383 -17.89 -39.29 73.68
CA ILE A 383 -17.72 -40.74 73.62
C ILE A 383 -17.11 -41.27 74.92
N ASN A 384 -16.08 -40.62 75.46
CA ASN A 384 -15.44 -41.03 76.71
C ASN A 384 -16.40 -40.91 77.92
N SER A 385 -17.29 -39.93 77.94
CA SER A 385 -18.32 -39.82 78.99
C SER A 385 -19.37 -40.94 78.92
N PHE A 386 -19.68 -41.42 77.72
CA PHE A 386 -20.61 -42.53 77.49
C PHE A 386 -20.00 -43.87 77.90
N LEU A 387 -18.70 -44.06 77.67
CA LEU A 387 -17.97 -45.27 78.04
C LEU A 387 -17.88 -45.44 79.57
N LEU A 388 -17.71 -44.34 80.31
CA LEU A 388 -17.62 -44.35 81.78
C LEU A 388 -18.96 -44.71 82.45
N LYS A 389 -20.09 -44.30 81.86
CA LYS A 389 -21.44 -44.67 82.32
C LYS A 389 -21.76 -46.16 82.07
N TYR A 390 -21.22 -46.75 81.01
CA TYR A 390 -21.45 -48.15 80.67
C TYR A 390 -20.68 -49.13 81.59
N SER A 391 -19.59 -48.69 82.22
CA SER A 391 -18.78 -49.52 83.14
C SER A 391 -19.30 -49.58 84.58
N GLU A 392 -20.29 -48.78 84.97
CA GLU A 392 -20.84 -48.76 86.34
C GLU A 392 -22.10 -49.65 86.52
N GLU A 393 -22.70 -50.16 85.43
CA GLU A 393 -23.96 -50.93 85.48
C GLU A 393 -23.79 -52.47 85.42
N ASN A 394 -22.56 -53.00 85.29
CA ASN A 394 -22.33 -54.45 85.18
C ASN A 394 -21.30 -54.97 86.21
N SER A 395 -21.77 -55.33 87.42
CA SER A 395 -21.58 -56.65 88.05
C SER A 395 -21.66 -56.62 89.59
N CYS A 396 -22.64 -57.31 90.16
CA CYS A 396 -22.56 -57.89 91.51
C CYS A 396 -23.36 -59.20 91.56
N ALA A 397 -22.76 -60.16 92.27
CA ALA A 397 -23.31 -61.39 92.85
C ALA A 397 -23.31 -62.66 91.99
N GLU A 398 -22.22 -63.42 92.14
CA GLU A 398 -22.25 -64.88 92.15
C GLU A 398 -22.75 -65.41 93.51
N ALA A 399 -23.43 -66.56 93.44
CA ALA A 399 -23.98 -67.40 94.50
C ALA A 399 -22.87 -67.98 95.42
N GLN A 400 -23.07 -68.71 96.54
CA GLN A 400 -24.10 -69.62 97.06
C GLN A 400 -23.58 -70.09 98.45
N SER A 401 -24.42 -70.64 99.35
CA SER A 401 -24.09 -71.73 100.32
C SER A 401 -24.75 -71.57 101.70
N LEU A 402 -25.83 -72.32 101.94
CA LEU A 402 -26.00 -73.26 103.07
C LEU A 402 -27.46 -73.67 103.23
N HIS A 403 -27.77 -74.89 102.79
CA HIS A 403 -28.99 -75.60 103.13
C HIS A 403 -28.58 -76.99 103.63
N MET A 404 -28.31 -77.15 104.94
CA MET A 404 -28.13 -78.48 105.53
C MET A 404 -28.27 -78.51 107.06
N GLN A 405 -29.39 -78.01 107.60
CA GLN A 405 -29.80 -78.38 108.96
C GLN A 405 -31.33 -78.40 109.15
N GLU A 406 -32.07 -78.76 108.09
CA GLU A 406 -33.53 -79.05 108.18
C GLU A 406 -33.89 -80.46 107.70
N MET A 407 -32.92 -81.20 107.15
CA MET A 407 -33.15 -82.49 106.49
C MET A 407 -33.41 -83.68 107.42
N ASP A 408 -33.23 -83.54 108.73
CA ASP A 408 -33.54 -84.60 109.70
C ASP A 408 -34.97 -84.51 110.27
N LYS A 409 -35.66 -83.38 110.07
CA LYS A 409 -37.09 -83.23 110.42
C LYS A 409 -38.03 -83.67 109.30
N LEU A 410 -37.53 -83.77 108.07
CA LEU A 410 -38.35 -84.08 106.89
C LEU A 410 -38.54 -85.59 106.68
N LYS A 411 -37.70 -86.44 107.28
CA LYS A 411 -37.74 -87.90 107.09
C LYS A 411 -38.97 -88.59 107.71
N LEU A 412 -39.61 -87.97 108.71
CA LEU A 412 -40.83 -88.49 109.35
C LEU A 412 -42.13 -88.03 108.67
N ASN A 413 -42.07 -86.96 107.87
CA ASN A 413 -43.21 -86.43 107.10
C ASN A 413 -43.37 -87.11 105.73
N VAL A 414 -42.30 -87.69 105.18
CA VAL A 414 -42.31 -88.37 103.87
C VAL A 414 -43.16 -89.65 103.88
N ASP A 415 -43.21 -90.38 105.00
CA ASP A 415 -43.96 -91.65 105.08
C ASP A 415 -45.48 -91.45 105.20
N THR A 416 -45.91 -90.32 105.79
CA THR A 416 -47.33 -89.93 105.85
C THR A 416 -47.81 -89.31 104.53
N PHE A 417 -46.90 -88.71 103.75
CA PHE A 417 -47.20 -88.09 102.45
C PHE A 417 -47.39 -89.10 101.31
N ASN A 418 -46.70 -90.24 101.37
CA ASN A 418 -46.79 -91.32 100.36
C ASN A 418 -48.16 -92.03 100.32
N LEU A 419 -48.99 -91.90 101.36
CA LEU A 419 -50.36 -92.45 101.35
C LEU A 419 -51.35 -91.49 100.66
N VAL A 420 -51.10 -90.18 100.71
CA VAL A 420 -51.95 -89.13 100.09
C VAL A 420 -51.60 -88.88 98.62
N ILE A 421 -50.36 -89.14 98.19
CA ILE A 421 -49.94 -89.02 96.78
C ILE A 421 -50.72 -89.99 95.88
N ARG A 422 -50.99 -91.22 96.35
CA ARG A 422 -51.63 -92.27 95.53
C ARG A 422 -53.12 -92.02 95.25
N GLU A 423 -53.81 -91.26 96.10
CA GLU A 423 -55.21 -90.84 95.87
C GLU A 423 -55.31 -89.54 95.03
N LYS A 424 -54.23 -88.75 94.95
CA LYS A 424 -54.15 -87.53 94.12
C LYS A 424 -53.71 -87.81 92.67
N GLU A 425 -52.97 -88.89 92.43
CA GLU A 425 -52.48 -89.33 91.11
C GLU A 425 -53.62 -89.69 90.12
N GLU A 426 -54.77 -90.14 90.64
CA GLU A 426 -55.92 -90.54 89.81
C GLU A 426 -56.80 -89.33 89.37
N TYR A 427 -56.72 -88.18 90.06
CA TYR A 427 -57.41 -86.93 89.67
C TYR A 427 -56.54 -85.97 88.83
N LEU A 428 -55.21 -86.15 88.82
CA LEU A 428 -54.27 -85.33 88.02
C LEU A 428 -54.25 -85.72 86.53
N SER A 429 -54.49 -86.99 86.20
CA SER A 429 -54.36 -87.51 84.82
C SER A 429 -55.43 -87.02 83.83
N GLN A 430 -56.47 -86.28 84.26
CA GLN A 430 -57.53 -85.77 83.38
C GLN A 430 -57.56 -84.24 83.23
N ILE A 431 -56.98 -83.49 84.18
CA ILE A 431 -56.94 -82.01 84.15
C ILE A 431 -55.61 -81.51 83.53
N GLU A 432 -54.53 -82.26 83.71
CA GLU A 432 -53.18 -81.84 83.29
C GLU A 432 -52.94 -82.04 81.78
N PHE A 433 -53.54 -83.08 81.16
CA PHE A 433 -53.36 -83.36 79.73
C PHE A 433 -54.03 -82.33 78.81
N LYS A 434 -55.23 -81.82 79.18
CA LYS A 434 -55.97 -80.85 78.36
C LYS A 434 -55.41 -79.43 78.46
N ALA A 435 -54.93 -79.03 79.64
CA ALA A 435 -54.27 -77.73 79.83
C ALA A 435 -52.89 -77.64 79.16
N ILE A 436 -52.15 -78.75 79.08
CA ILE A 436 -50.87 -78.83 78.36
C ILE A 436 -51.10 -78.85 76.84
N GLU A 437 -52.14 -79.54 76.37
CA GLU A 437 -52.53 -79.55 74.95
C GLU A 437 -52.92 -78.14 74.46
N ASP A 438 -53.76 -77.42 75.21
CA ASP A 438 -54.13 -76.04 74.91
C ASP A 438 -52.91 -75.07 74.93
N HIS A 439 -51.95 -75.29 75.83
CA HIS A 439 -50.71 -74.49 75.88
C HIS A 439 -49.74 -74.82 74.73
N LEU A 440 -49.62 -76.09 74.33
CA LEU A 440 -48.84 -76.52 73.18
C LEU A 440 -49.42 -75.97 71.87
N ASP A 441 -50.73 -75.95 71.72
CA ASP A 441 -51.39 -75.35 70.54
C ASP A 441 -51.22 -73.83 70.51
N PHE A 442 -51.26 -73.15 71.67
CA PHE A 442 -50.92 -71.73 71.77
C PHE A 442 -49.46 -71.45 71.38
N LEU A 443 -48.50 -72.20 71.92
CA LEU A 443 -47.08 -72.07 71.59
C LEU A 443 -46.81 -72.40 70.12
N ARG A 444 -47.53 -73.36 69.55
CA ARG A 444 -47.42 -73.71 68.12
C ARG A 444 -47.95 -72.60 67.23
N HIS A 445 -49.10 -72.00 67.58
CA HIS A 445 -49.62 -70.84 66.87
C HIS A 445 -48.68 -69.62 67.02
N GLU A 446 -48.06 -69.41 68.18
CA GLU A 446 -47.07 -68.36 68.39
C GLU A 446 -45.78 -68.61 67.57
N LEU A 447 -45.31 -69.86 67.51
CA LEU A 447 -44.18 -70.28 66.69
C LEU A 447 -44.48 -70.12 65.19
N ASP A 448 -45.68 -70.48 64.74
CA ASP A 448 -46.11 -70.27 63.35
C ASP A 448 -46.27 -68.78 63.01
N SER A 449 -46.74 -67.97 63.97
CA SER A 449 -46.76 -66.51 63.85
C SER A 449 -45.34 -65.91 63.74
N LEU A 450 -44.40 -66.38 64.57
CA LEU A 450 -42.99 -65.99 64.52
C LEU A 450 -42.32 -66.45 63.21
N ARG A 451 -42.59 -67.68 62.76
CA ARG A 451 -42.11 -68.20 61.47
C ARG A 451 -42.64 -67.37 60.31
N GLY A 452 -43.89 -66.95 60.37
CA GLY A 452 -44.48 -66.04 59.40
C GLY A 452 -43.82 -64.65 59.40
N LYS A 453 -43.41 -64.13 60.56
CA LYS A 453 -42.65 -62.87 60.67
C LYS A 453 -41.23 -63.01 60.12
N VAL A 454 -40.54 -64.11 60.42
CA VAL A 454 -39.20 -64.42 59.90
C VAL A 454 -39.23 -64.55 58.37
N ALA A 455 -40.17 -65.32 57.82
CA ALA A 455 -40.30 -65.45 56.37
C ALA A 455 -40.57 -64.12 55.65
N LYS A 456 -41.35 -63.22 56.28
CA LYS A 456 -41.57 -61.84 55.76
C LYS A 456 -40.30 -60.99 55.84
N GLN A 457 -39.51 -61.12 56.92
CA GLN A 457 -38.21 -60.46 57.01
C GLN A 457 -37.22 -61.00 55.97
N ASP A 458 -37.16 -62.31 55.76
CA ASP A 458 -36.28 -62.93 54.76
C ASP A 458 -36.65 -62.49 53.34
N SER A 459 -37.95 -62.45 53.02
CA SER A 459 -38.42 -61.90 51.75
C SER A 459 -38.02 -60.43 51.58
N CYS A 460 -38.13 -59.62 52.63
CA CYS A 460 -37.73 -58.22 52.62
C CYS A 460 -36.21 -58.06 52.44
N ILE A 461 -35.41 -58.87 53.13
CA ILE A 461 -33.94 -58.88 52.98
C ILE A 461 -33.57 -59.28 51.56
N SER A 462 -34.19 -60.31 50.99
CA SER A 462 -33.94 -60.74 49.62
C SER A 462 -34.26 -59.65 48.59
N ASP A 463 -35.39 -58.94 48.74
CA ASP A 463 -35.73 -57.81 47.87
C ASP A 463 -34.70 -56.67 48.01
N LYS A 464 -34.24 -56.39 49.23
CA LYS A 464 -33.18 -55.40 49.46
C LYS A 464 -31.83 -55.83 48.89
N CYS A 465 -31.46 -57.10 48.97
CA CYS A 465 -30.26 -57.63 48.32
C CYS A 465 -30.32 -57.44 46.80
N ARG A 466 -31.48 -57.71 46.16
CA ARG A 466 -31.67 -57.45 44.73
C ARG A 466 -31.54 -55.96 44.39
N ASP A 467 -32.11 -55.07 45.20
CA ASP A 467 -31.95 -53.62 45.02
C ASP A 467 -30.47 -53.20 45.12
N PHE A 468 -29.73 -53.77 46.08
CA PHE A 468 -28.29 -53.56 46.22
C PHE A 468 -27.51 -54.03 44.99
N ASP A 469 -27.81 -55.21 44.43
CA ASP A 469 -27.14 -55.73 43.23
C ASP A 469 -27.34 -54.81 42.01
N VAL A 470 -28.54 -54.22 41.87
CA VAL A 470 -28.83 -53.23 40.83
C VAL A 470 -28.01 -51.96 41.04
N ILE A 471 -27.87 -51.49 42.28
CA ILE A 471 -27.05 -50.31 42.61
C ILE A 471 -25.57 -50.58 42.34
N VAL A 472 -25.05 -51.75 42.72
CA VAL A 472 -23.67 -52.17 42.45
C VAL A 472 -23.40 -52.21 40.95
N SER A 473 -24.31 -52.81 40.17
CA SER A 473 -24.20 -52.85 38.70
C SER A 473 -24.17 -51.45 38.08
N ARG A 474 -24.98 -50.51 38.60
CA ARG A 474 -24.97 -49.10 38.14
C ARG A 474 -23.68 -48.38 38.52
N LEU A 475 -23.14 -48.65 39.71
CA LEU A 475 -21.85 -48.09 40.15
C LEU A 475 -20.70 -48.61 39.29
N GLU A 476 -20.68 -49.89 38.93
CA GLU A 476 -19.69 -50.45 38.02
C GLU A 476 -19.76 -49.82 36.62
N GLN A 477 -20.97 -49.60 36.09
CA GLN A 477 -21.16 -48.89 34.82
C GLN A 477 -20.68 -47.43 34.91
N ALA A 478 -20.96 -46.74 36.01
CA ALA A 478 -20.47 -45.39 36.24
C ALA A 478 -18.94 -45.34 36.32
N LEU A 479 -18.30 -46.31 36.99
CA LEU A 479 -16.85 -46.45 37.05
C LEU A 479 -16.23 -46.64 35.67
N GLN A 480 -16.82 -47.51 34.84
CA GLN A 480 -16.37 -47.69 33.46
C GLN A 480 -16.53 -46.41 32.63
N HIS A 481 -17.60 -45.65 32.84
CA HIS A 481 -17.79 -44.35 32.18
C HIS A 481 -16.72 -43.33 32.60
N VAL A 482 -16.38 -43.26 33.88
CA VAL A 482 -15.29 -42.42 34.38
C VAL A 482 -13.96 -42.82 33.73
N HIS A 483 -13.67 -44.12 33.64
CA HIS A 483 -12.44 -44.59 33.01
C HIS A 483 -12.38 -44.27 31.51
N ARG A 484 -13.49 -44.42 30.77
CA ARG A 484 -13.57 -43.99 29.35
C ARG A 484 -13.35 -42.49 29.20
N ASN A 485 -13.93 -41.69 30.10
CA ASN A 485 -13.75 -40.25 30.10
C ASN A 485 -12.30 -39.86 30.39
N GLU A 486 -11.62 -40.57 31.31
CA GLU A 486 -10.21 -40.37 31.62
C GLU A 486 -9.31 -40.65 30.42
N ILE A 487 -9.56 -41.75 29.69
CA ILE A 487 -8.84 -42.08 28.45
C ILE A 487 -9.07 -40.97 27.40
N ALA A 488 -10.32 -40.55 27.19
CA ALA A 488 -10.66 -39.48 26.25
C ALA A 488 -10.00 -38.14 26.64
N LEU A 489 -9.92 -37.83 27.93
CA LEU A 489 -9.25 -36.64 28.44
C LEU A 489 -7.74 -36.68 28.15
N LYS A 490 -7.12 -37.86 28.30
CA LYS A 490 -5.71 -38.07 27.98
C LYS A 490 -5.44 -37.89 26.49
N GLU A 491 -6.26 -38.50 25.62
CA GLU A 491 -6.16 -38.30 24.17
C GLU A 491 -6.34 -36.84 23.77
N LEU A 492 -7.31 -36.14 24.37
CA LEU A 492 -7.55 -34.73 24.10
C LEU A 492 -6.34 -33.87 24.53
N ASN A 493 -5.75 -34.17 25.69
CA ASN A 493 -4.55 -33.49 26.17
C ASN A 493 -3.33 -33.73 25.28
N ASP A 494 -3.15 -34.94 24.75
CA ASP A 494 -2.09 -35.27 23.80
C ASP A 494 -2.29 -34.52 22.46
N ARG A 495 -3.53 -34.38 22.00
CA ARG A 495 -3.87 -33.53 20.84
C ARG A 495 -3.57 -32.06 21.11
N PHE A 496 -3.94 -31.53 22.28
CA PHE A 496 -3.62 -30.16 22.67
C PHE A 496 -2.13 -29.90 22.69
N ARG A 497 -1.33 -30.84 23.20
CA ARG A 497 0.13 -30.74 23.19
C ARG A 497 0.67 -30.68 21.77
N THR A 498 0.20 -31.57 20.89
CA THR A 498 0.60 -31.60 19.47
C THR A 498 0.25 -30.29 18.76
N VAL A 499 -0.96 -29.77 18.96
CA VAL A 499 -1.39 -28.48 18.38
C VAL A 499 -0.54 -27.33 18.95
N SER A 500 -0.28 -27.31 20.26
CA SER A 500 0.56 -26.28 20.90
C SER A 500 1.97 -26.27 20.33
N ASP A 501 2.59 -27.44 20.12
CA ASP A 501 3.93 -27.53 19.54
C ASP A 501 3.94 -27.10 18.07
N SER A 502 2.91 -27.48 17.29
CA SER A 502 2.75 -26.99 15.91
C SER A 502 2.57 -25.47 15.84
N GLN A 503 1.84 -24.87 16.79
CA GLN A 503 1.63 -23.43 16.85
C GLN A 503 2.93 -22.69 17.18
N LYS A 504 3.75 -23.21 18.10
CA LYS A 504 5.08 -22.64 18.38
C LYS A 504 5.97 -22.67 17.14
N GLU A 505 5.88 -23.73 16.33
CA GLU A 505 6.66 -23.83 15.11
C GLU A 505 6.19 -22.84 14.04
N VAL A 506 4.88 -22.70 13.84
CA VAL A 506 4.31 -21.65 12.97
C VAL A 506 4.73 -20.26 13.45
N GLU A 507 4.76 -20.02 14.75
CA GLU A 507 5.19 -18.73 15.30
C GLU A 507 6.68 -18.44 15.05
N LYS A 508 7.55 -19.46 15.09
CA LYS A 508 8.95 -19.31 14.65
C LYS A 508 9.04 -18.99 13.17
N GLN A 509 8.29 -19.70 12.32
CA GLN A 509 8.26 -19.45 10.88
C GLN A 509 7.78 -18.02 10.58
N ASN A 510 6.75 -17.54 11.28
CA ASN A 510 6.26 -16.16 11.16
C ASN A 510 7.34 -15.13 11.55
N LYS A 511 8.13 -15.39 12.60
CA LYS A 511 9.25 -14.51 12.97
C LYS A 511 10.31 -14.44 11.87
N VAL A 512 10.65 -15.57 11.25
CA VAL A 512 11.58 -15.62 10.10
C VAL A 512 11.00 -14.86 8.91
N LEU A 513 9.72 -15.07 8.58
CA LEU A 513 9.06 -14.37 7.49
C LEU A 513 9.05 -12.85 7.72
N HIS A 514 8.75 -12.39 8.94
CA HIS A 514 8.82 -10.98 9.29
C HIS A 514 10.24 -10.39 9.12
N ALA A 515 11.28 -11.14 9.48
CA ALA A 515 12.66 -10.71 9.25
C ALA A 515 12.97 -10.55 7.75
N ILE A 516 12.55 -11.52 6.92
CA ILE A 516 12.71 -11.45 5.46
C ILE A 516 11.94 -10.26 4.87
N ILE A 517 10.69 -10.04 5.30
CA ILE A 517 9.88 -8.90 4.85
C ILE A 517 10.58 -7.58 5.18
N LYS A 518 11.04 -7.41 6.43
CA LYS A 518 11.74 -6.21 6.87
C LYS A 518 13.04 -5.96 6.09
N GLU A 519 13.80 -7.01 5.79
CA GLU A 519 14.99 -6.92 4.95
C GLU A 519 14.64 -6.49 3.51
N LYS A 520 13.60 -7.09 2.93
CA LYS A 520 13.12 -6.74 1.59
C LYS A 520 12.63 -5.30 1.54
N GLU A 521 11.87 -4.83 2.52
CA GLU A 521 11.42 -3.43 2.62
C GLU A 521 12.61 -2.45 2.69
N LYS A 522 13.65 -2.77 3.46
CA LYS A 522 14.89 -1.99 3.49
C LYS A 522 15.58 -1.97 2.12
N GLY A 523 15.66 -3.11 1.44
CA GLY A 523 16.19 -3.23 0.08
C GLY A 523 15.40 -2.42 -0.95
N PHE A 524 14.07 -2.44 -0.87
CA PHE A 524 13.20 -1.61 -1.72
C PHE A 524 13.39 -0.12 -1.45
N SER A 525 13.47 0.28 -0.19
CA SER A 525 13.67 1.68 0.20
C SER A 525 15.00 2.22 -0.34
N SER A 526 16.08 1.42 -0.28
CA SER A 526 17.37 1.76 -0.88
C SER A 526 17.29 1.85 -2.41
N SER A 527 16.58 0.92 -3.06
CA SER A 527 16.44 0.90 -4.52
C SER A 527 15.63 2.10 -5.03
N ILE A 528 14.53 2.45 -4.34
CA ILE A 528 13.71 3.63 -4.64
C ILE A 528 14.53 4.91 -4.50
N SER A 529 15.40 5.02 -3.49
CA SER A 529 16.30 6.18 -3.34
C SER A 529 17.24 6.32 -4.53
N LYS A 530 17.90 5.22 -4.93
CA LYS A 530 18.80 5.21 -6.10
C LYS A 530 18.07 5.54 -7.40
N GLU A 531 16.85 5.02 -7.58
CA GLU A 531 16.03 5.32 -8.75
C GLU A 531 15.58 6.79 -8.78
N LYS A 532 15.28 7.39 -7.62
CA LYS A 532 14.97 8.81 -7.50
C LYS A 532 16.19 9.68 -7.85
N GLU A 533 17.38 9.32 -7.35
CA GLU A 533 18.65 10.00 -7.70
C GLU A 533 18.95 9.88 -9.20
N PHE A 534 18.77 8.69 -9.77
CA PHE A 534 18.94 8.48 -11.21
C PHE A 534 17.95 9.31 -12.03
N THR A 535 16.67 9.35 -11.63
CA THR A 535 15.63 10.13 -12.31
C THR A 535 15.96 11.62 -12.27
N GLU A 536 16.46 12.12 -11.15
CA GLU A 536 16.89 13.51 -10.99
C GLU A 536 18.13 13.82 -11.83
N CYS A 537 19.11 12.90 -11.89
CA CYS A 537 20.26 13.02 -12.78
C CYS A 537 19.82 13.12 -14.25
N MET A 538 18.94 12.23 -14.69
CA MET A 538 18.40 12.24 -16.06
C MET A 538 17.63 13.53 -16.36
N ARG A 539 16.89 14.08 -15.38
CA ARG A 539 16.22 15.39 -15.52
C ARG A 539 17.24 16.50 -15.80
N CYS A 540 18.33 16.57 -15.04
CA CYS A 540 19.41 17.55 -15.23
C CYS A 540 20.09 17.41 -16.61
N VAL A 541 20.31 16.17 -17.08
CA VAL A 541 20.87 15.91 -18.41
C VAL A 541 19.92 16.43 -19.49
N VAL A 542 18.62 16.12 -19.41
CA VAL A 542 17.62 16.59 -20.38
C VAL A 542 17.52 18.12 -20.39
N GLU A 543 17.59 18.78 -19.23
CA GLU A 543 17.62 20.24 -19.16
C GLU A 543 18.86 20.84 -19.81
N SER A 544 20.02 20.23 -19.59
CA SER A 544 21.29 20.64 -20.21
C SER A 544 21.25 20.45 -21.73
N MET A 545 20.73 19.32 -22.21
CA MET A 545 20.55 19.04 -23.64
C MET A 545 19.59 20.03 -24.30
N ARG A 546 18.51 20.42 -23.62
CA ARG A 546 17.59 21.46 -24.10
C ARG A 546 18.27 22.83 -24.20
N GLY A 547 19.13 23.17 -23.23
CA GLY A 547 19.96 24.38 -23.28
C GLY A 547 20.92 24.37 -24.47
N PHE A 548 21.56 23.23 -24.73
CA PHE A 548 22.45 23.04 -25.88
C PHE A 548 21.69 23.11 -27.21
N GLU A 549 20.52 22.47 -27.32
CA GLU A 549 19.66 22.54 -28.49
C GLU A 549 19.34 24.00 -28.84
N LYS A 550 18.93 24.79 -27.84
CA LYS A 550 18.66 26.22 -28.02
C LYS A 550 19.89 26.96 -28.55
N LEU A 551 21.07 26.73 -27.96
CA LEU A 551 22.32 27.34 -28.40
C LEU A 551 22.64 26.98 -29.86
N VAL A 552 22.47 25.71 -30.25
CA VAL A 552 22.69 25.26 -31.62
C VAL A 552 21.72 25.93 -32.58
N THR A 553 20.43 26.04 -32.22
CA THR A 553 19.44 26.73 -33.05
C THR A 553 19.77 28.22 -33.22
N ASP A 554 20.19 28.90 -32.15
CA ASP A 554 20.60 30.31 -32.21
C ASP A 554 21.82 30.47 -33.14
N GLN A 555 22.83 29.59 -33.03
CA GLN A 555 23.98 29.61 -33.92
C GLN A 555 23.61 29.33 -35.39
N GLN A 556 22.72 28.37 -35.64
CA GLN A 556 22.23 28.08 -36.99
C GLN A 556 21.54 29.31 -37.60
N THR A 557 20.72 30.05 -36.83
CA THR A 557 20.10 31.28 -37.34
C THR A 557 21.13 32.36 -37.68
N ILE A 558 22.15 32.57 -36.84
CA ILE A 558 23.24 33.52 -37.10
C ILE A 558 24.00 33.15 -38.39
N ILE A 559 24.33 31.87 -38.54
CA ILE A 559 25.01 31.37 -39.74
C ILE A 559 24.13 31.57 -40.98
N ALA A 560 22.85 31.22 -40.91
CA ALA A 560 21.90 31.39 -42.01
C ALA A 560 21.81 32.87 -42.45
N HIS A 561 21.72 33.80 -41.51
CA HIS A 561 21.71 35.24 -41.81
C HIS A 561 23.02 35.71 -42.47
N LYS A 562 24.19 35.25 -41.99
CA LYS A 562 25.48 35.58 -42.60
C LYS A 562 25.61 35.03 -44.02
N VAL A 563 25.17 33.79 -44.24
CA VAL A 563 25.16 33.16 -45.57
C VAL A 563 24.25 33.92 -46.52
N GLN A 564 23.02 34.23 -46.11
CA GLN A 564 22.06 34.99 -46.92
C GLN A 564 22.58 36.40 -47.27
N HIS A 565 23.22 37.08 -46.31
CA HIS A 565 23.87 38.36 -46.56
C HIS A 565 25.00 38.25 -47.59
N ASN A 566 25.86 37.23 -47.47
CA ASN A 566 26.93 36.99 -48.43
C ASN A 566 26.39 36.65 -49.82
N GLU A 567 25.35 35.81 -49.91
CA GLU A 567 24.65 35.51 -51.16
C GLU A 567 24.13 36.78 -51.84
N SER A 568 23.49 37.67 -51.06
CA SER A 568 23.00 38.96 -51.56
C SER A 568 24.14 39.82 -52.11
N ARG A 569 25.29 39.86 -51.42
CA ARG A 569 26.49 40.57 -51.90
C ARG A 569 27.06 39.96 -53.17
N PHE A 570 27.12 38.63 -53.28
CA PHE A 570 27.58 37.96 -54.51
C PHE A 570 26.64 38.20 -55.68
N SER A 571 25.33 38.21 -55.44
CA SER A 571 24.33 38.56 -56.46
C SER A 571 24.54 39.99 -56.97
N LEU A 572 24.76 40.95 -56.07
CA LEU A 572 25.09 42.33 -56.44
C LEU A 572 26.39 42.41 -57.26
N LEU A 573 27.46 41.75 -56.79
CA LEU A 573 28.74 41.73 -57.48
C LEU A 573 28.62 41.09 -58.87
N LYS A 574 27.83 40.03 -59.01
CA LYS A 574 27.52 39.38 -60.30
C LYS A 574 26.87 40.35 -61.27
N GLU A 575 25.90 41.16 -60.82
CA GLU A 575 25.29 42.19 -61.67
C GLU A 575 26.29 43.29 -62.04
N GLN A 576 27.14 43.72 -61.11
CA GLN A 576 28.22 44.68 -61.41
C GLN A 576 29.20 44.13 -62.45
N CYS A 577 29.61 42.86 -62.33
CA CYS A 577 30.47 42.21 -63.32
C CYS A 577 29.80 42.14 -64.70
N LYS A 578 28.48 41.94 -64.79
CA LYS A 578 27.75 41.99 -66.07
C LYS A 578 27.81 43.39 -66.69
N ILE A 579 27.67 44.45 -65.90
CA ILE A 579 27.79 45.84 -66.37
C ILE A 579 29.21 46.09 -66.88
N LEU A 580 30.23 45.73 -66.08
CA LEU A 580 31.62 45.89 -66.46
C LEU A 580 31.97 45.09 -67.74
N ALA A 581 31.43 43.88 -67.89
CA ALA A 581 31.59 43.09 -69.12
C ALA A 581 30.96 43.79 -70.34
N LYS A 582 29.80 44.44 -70.18
CA LYS A 582 29.18 45.25 -71.24
C LYS A 582 30.06 46.45 -71.58
N GLU A 583 30.54 47.20 -70.60
CA GLU A 583 31.43 48.35 -70.79
C GLU A 583 32.74 47.93 -71.48
N GLY A 584 33.39 46.87 -70.99
CA GLY A 584 34.59 46.31 -71.60
C GLY A 584 34.38 45.90 -73.05
N ASN A 585 33.23 45.30 -73.38
CA ASN A 585 32.86 45.00 -74.76
C ASN A 585 32.66 46.27 -75.61
N THR A 586 32.08 47.35 -75.07
CA THR A 586 31.97 48.63 -75.80
C THR A 586 33.34 49.26 -76.03
N LEU A 587 34.24 49.21 -75.04
CA LEU A 587 35.60 49.72 -75.16
C LEU A 587 36.39 48.93 -76.21
N ARG A 588 36.28 47.59 -76.19
CA ARG A 588 36.88 46.72 -77.21
C ARG A 588 36.39 47.06 -78.62
N LYS A 589 35.08 47.30 -78.81
CA LYS A 589 34.52 47.74 -80.10
C LYS A 589 35.08 49.10 -80.54
N LYS A 590 35.20 50.06 -79.62
CA LYS A 590 35.81 51.38 -79.91
C LYS A 590 37.29 51.24 -80.29
N ALA A 591 38.06 50.43 -79.57
CA ALA A 591 39.46 50.17 -79.87
C ALA A 591 39.64 49.53 -81.27
N LEU A 592 38.78 48.57 -81.63
CA LEU A 592 38.76 47.97 -82.97
C LEU A 592 38.47 49.01 -84.06
N ARG A 593 37.47 49.86 -83.86
CA ARG A 593 37.18 50.99 -84.78
C ARG A 593 38.39 51.92 -84.94
N TYR A 594 39.04 52.31 -83.85
CA TYR A 594 40.23 53.18 -83.93
C TYR A 594 41.37 52.50 -84.67
N LYS A 595 41.59 51.21 -84.42
CA LYS A 595 42.58 50.40 -85.15
C LYS A 595 42.28 50.40 -86.65
N GLU A 596 41.06 50.04 -87.05
CA GLU A 596 40.61 50.05 -88.46
C GLU A 596 40.83 51.42 -89.13
N ILE A 597 40.47 52.50 -88.44
CA ILE A 597 40.68 53.88 -88.94
C ILE A 597 42.17 54.18 -89.12
N SER A 598 43.01 53.81 -88.14
CA SER A 598 44.46 54.04 -88.24
C SER A 598 45.11 53.23 -89.36
N GLU A 599 44.72 51.98 -89.54
CA GLU A 599 45.21 51.10 -90.62
C GLU A 599 44.78 51.65 -91.98
N THR A 600 43.53 52.08 -92.11
CA THR A 600 43.02 52.71 -93.33
C THR A 600 43.77 54.01 -93.64
N ARG A 601 44.01 54.86 -92.63
CA ARG A 601 44.77 56.11 -92.80
C ARG A 601 46.22 55.83 -93.20
N ALA A 602 46.87 54.84 -92.58
CA ALA A 602 48.22 54.44 -92.93
C ALA A 602 48.30 53.92 -94.38
N SER A 603 47.35 53.09 -94.82
CA SER A 603 47.28 52.62 -96.20
C SER A 603 47.04 53.77 -97.19
N ASN A 604 46.16 54.71 -96.88
CA ASN A 604 45.93 55.89 -97.73
C ASN A 604 47.17 56.78 -97.80
N LEU A 605 47.87 56.97 -96.68
CA LEU A 605 49.11 57.75 -96.64
C LEU A 605 50.19 57.07 -97.51
N GLN A 606 50.37 55.76 -97.38
CA GLN A 606 51.32 55.00 -98.19
C GLN A 606 51.01 55.07 -99.69
N LYS A 607 49.72 55.04 -100.08
CA LYS A 607 49.31 55.24 -101.47
C LYS A 607 49.67 56.64 -101.98
N ALA A 608 49.43 57.67 -101.16
CA ALA A 608 49.77 59.05 -101.52
C ALA A 608 51.29 59.26 -101.61
N GLU A 609 52.07 58.64 -100.71
CA GLU A 609 53.53 58.63 -100.76
C GLU A 609 54.03 58.01 -102.07
N LEU A 610 53.53 56.83 -102.44
CA LEU A 610 53.87 56.19 -103.72
C LEU A 610 53.49 57.04 -104.94
N GLU A 611 52.36 57.76 -104.90
CA GLU A 611 51.97 58.68 -105.98
C GLU A 611 52.90 59.89 -106.07
N VAL A 612 53.33 60.45 -104.93
CA VAL A 612 54.30 61.54 -104.88
C VAL A 612 55.67 61.09 -105.39
N ASP A 613 56.12 59.88 -105.02
CA ASP A 613 57.37 59.31 -105.52
C ASP A 613 57.33 59.12 -107.04
N LEU A 614 56.24 58.56 -107.59
CA LEU A 614 56.06 58.41 -109.04
C LEU A 614 56.06 59.74 -109.78
N LEU A 615 55.39 60.76 -109.24
CA LEU A 615 55.42 62.12 -109.81
C LEU A 615 56.81 62.74 -109.68
N GLY A 616 57.53 62.45 -108.59
CA GLY A 616 58.93 62.85 -108.39
C GLY A 616 59.84 62.27 -109.47
N ASP A 617 59.76 60.95 -109.70
CA ASP A 617 60.48 60.25 -110.76
C ASP A 617 60.16 60.83 -112.16
N GLU A 618 58.89 61.16 -112.43
CA GLU A 618 58.48 61.79 -113.68
C GLU A 618 59.06 63.20 -113.83
N VAL A 619 59.01 64.02 -112.77
CA VAL A 619 59.61 65.37 -112.75
C VAL A 619 61.13 65.29 -112.92
N GLU A 620 61.81 64.33 -112.30
CA GLU A 620 63.24 64.12 -112.45
C GLU A 620 63.58 63.70 -113.89
N ALA A 621 62.85 62.76 -114.47
CA ALA A 621 63.01 62.36 -115.87
C ALA A 621 62.78 63.52 -116.86
N LEU A 622 61.77 64.36 -116.61
CA LEU A 622 61.51 65.57 -117.40
C LEU A 622 62.62 66.62 -117.24
N THR A 623 63.16 66.77 -116.03
CA THR A 623 64.27 67.68 -115.74
C THR A 623 65.55 67.22 -116.42
N ASP A 624 65.84 65.92 -116.41
CA ASP A 624 66.95 65.30 -117.14
C ASP A 624 66.82 65.46 -118.65
N LEU A 625 65.60 65.29 -119.19
CA LEU A 625 65.33 65.55 -120.61
C LEU A 625 65.56 67.02 -120.95
N LEU A 626 65.09 67.94 -120.10
CA LEU A 626 65.30 69.37 -120.27
C LEU A 626 66.78 69.74 -120.20
N ALA A 627 67.57 69.10 -119.33
CA ALA A 627 69.02 69.26 -119.26
C ALA A 627 69.70 68.81 -120.55
N LYS A 628 69.29 67.66 -121.12
CA LYS A 628 69.80 67.19 -122.42
C LYS A 628 69.45 68.16 -123.56
N ILE A 629 68.22 68.69 -123.58
CA ILE A 629 67.80 69.71 -124.54
C ILE A 629 68.63 70.99 -124.36
N TYR A 630 68.86 71.44 -123.12
CA TYR A 630 69.72 72.58 -122.83
C TYR A 630 71.12 72.37 -123.39
N ILE A 631 71.77 71.24 -123.10
CA ILE A 631 73.11 70.92 -123.59
C ILE A 631 73.15 70.96 -125.13
N ALA A 632 72.14 70.39 -125.79
CA ALA A 632 72.04 70.41 -127.24
C ALA A 632 71.87 71.83 -127.79
N LEU A 633 70.99 72.65 -127.22
CA LEU A 633 70.77 74.04 -127.63
C LEU A 633 71.99 74.93 -127.34
N ASP A 634 72.64 74.74 -126.19
CA ASP A 634 73.85 75.47 -125.77
C ASP A 634 75.02 75.19 -126.74
N HIS A 635 75.17 73.94 -127.22
CA HIS A 635 76.14 73.60 -128.26
C HIS A 635 75.95 74.40 -129.56
N TYR A 636 74.69 74.68 -129.95
CA TYR A 636 74.37 75.49 -131.13
C TYR A 636 74.23 76.99 -130.84
N SER A 637 74.47 77.44 -129.60
CA SER A 637 74.35 78.83 -129.16
C SER A 637 75.01 79.87 -130.10
N PRO A 638 76.21 79.64 -130.66
CA PRO A 638 76.84 80.59 -131.59
C PRO A 638 76.00 80.85 -132.86
N VAL A 639 75.27 79.84 -133.33
CA VAL A 639 74.38 79.95 -134.50
C VAL A 639 73.02 80.50 -134.09
N LEU A 640 72.53 80.11 -132.91
CA LEU A 640 71.22 80.53 -132.39
C LEU A 640 71.20 81.98 -131.87
N GLN A 641 72.35 82.66 -131.72
CA GLN A 641 72.40 84.05 -131.25
C GLN A 641 71.60 85.03 -132.12
N TYR A 642 71.33 84.68 -133.38
CA TYR A 642 70.54 85.49 -134.31
C TYR A 642 69.02 85.34 -134.13
N TYR A 643 68.57 84.43 -133.25
CA TYR A 643 67.17 84.17 -132.94
C TYR A 643 66.88 84.50 -131.46
N THR A 644 66.52 85.76 -131.19
CA THR A 644 66.33 86.29 -129.82
C THR A 644 65.39 85.45 -128.94
N GLY A 645 64.25 85.02 -129.47
CA GLY A 645 63.28 84.22 -128.71
C GLY A 645 63.83 82.85 -128.27
N VAL A 646 64.71 82.24 -129.06
CA VAL A 646 65.35 80.95 -128.70
C VAL A 646 66.36 81.16 -127.59
N MET A 647 67.10 82.28 -127.62
CA MET A 647 68.07 82.64 -126.58
C MET A 647 67.40 82.96 -125.24
N GLU A 648 66.23 83.61 -125.25
CA GLU A 648 65.41 83.83 -124.05
C GLU A 648 64.95 82.51 -123.43
N ILE A 649 64.47 81.57 -124.25
CA ILE A 649 64.10 80.22 -123.79
C ILE A 649 65.31 79.49 -123.21
N LEU A 650 66.47 79.55 -123.86
CA LEU A 650 67.70 78.93 -123.36
C LEU A 650 68.09 79.45 -121.97
N ASN A 651 68.01 80.77 -121.75
CA ASN A 651 68.26 81.38 -120.44
C ASN A 651 67.20 81.01 -119.39
N MET A 652 65.93 80.87 -119.78
CA MET A 652 64.88 80.39 -118.88
C MET A 652 65.12 78.93 -118.47
N ILE A 653 65.48 78.07 -119.41
CA ILE A 653 65.82 76.67 -119.13
C ILE A 653 67.02 76.60 -118.19
N LYS A 654 68.07 77.37 -118.47
CA LYS A 654 69.25 77.47 -117.60
C LYS A 654 68.88 77.89 -116.18
N LYS A 655 67.99 78.87 -116.04
CA LYS A 655 67.50 79.33 -114.73
C LYS A 655 66.73 78.23 -114.01
N HIS A 656 65.85 77.49 -114.70
CA HIS A 656 65.11 76.39 -114.09
C HIS A 656 66.00 75.21 -113.69
N LEU A 657 66.95 74.81 -114.52
CA LEU A 657 67.91 73.74 -114.20
C LEU A 657 68.80 74.11 -112.99
N ASN A 658 69.15 75.39 -112.85
CA ASN A 658 69.90 75.88 -111.69
C ASN A 658 69.05 75.96 -110.40
N MET A 659 67.71 76.00 -110.51
CA MET A 659 66.82 75.98 -109.34
C MET A 659 66.38 74.56 -108.95
N SER A 660 66.61 73.56 -109.82
CA SER A 660 66.23 72.16 -109.59
C SER A 660 67.37 71.29 -109.05
N LYS A 661 68.55 71.87 -108.83
CA LYS A 661 69.63 71.34 -107.99
C LYS A 661 69.52 71.95 -106.60
#